data_AF-A0A7C4APC3-F1
#
_entry.id   AF-A0A7C4APC3-F1
#
_cell.length_a   1.000
_cell.length_b   1.000
_cell.length_c   1.000
_cell.angle_alpha   90.00
_cell.angle_beta   90.00
_cell.angle_gamma   90.00
#
_symmetry.space_group_name_H-M   'P 1'
#
loop_
_entity.id
_entity.type
_entity.pdbx_description
1 polymer ?
#
loop_
_entity_poly.entity_id
_entity_poly.type
_entity_poly.pdbx_seq_one_letter_code
_entity_poly.pdbx_strand_id
1 'polypeptide(L)'
;MVTQRTGLDCVLEQALLTRRDIAPRTAVIPRVPLMLGSVKVLLETPATMVSCAEHIDQSLRCDSISLAETVAFAADMLDASVERRHPVADTTADLGVPEPLRELVCSLFDAHNLFLKAFEDLTREEILFIQQELSQYLVSGEERSDRTRREHQRQLERAFALASRINLQLIAQAGYCVAGAIDQTLPLLMNQAAALPPAKLHTALGDIVIGSMNNDLYTDAMPLLLVDPGGNDTYRFTRHTAVNVIIDLDGDDSYWATDASSPGAGLSGIGLVVDVHGNDQYTGQRYAQGVGFLGVGMVVDLNGNDTYTAGMLAQGAATLGIGILYDRSGNDTYQLDLYGQGMGFTGGIGLLIDKGGNDTYTAGMTVADSREAHGAFQTYAQGFGMGVREFAAGGIGILYDGSGNDQFTGSYFCQGSGYWLGAGILVDRSGNDRYTARRYAQAAGIHDAAGILYEGSGDDEYNAWGVSQGCGHDFGVGMFIERGGNDRYEAQWLSQGAGSSAGCGLFFDENGNDGYCGNGDTLRGYGAYDDRRDMISVGLFIDRAGRDSFPSGAENARIWRRGEIGAGMVGDGSSVVLWKEPWQQKRTVRNAPVPVPEEDNKTQGITLPELEAPLFLEDSWERAATSLAARGPEVLPMLCTYADIKNVSVQRAIEETVKRLGRDHLAALHSFLMDKPCAKALPVLLFALGEIANKTSEPVFIHFLSNENPAVQALALRGLYKLSAPLPVQYHTIVRQSPSAAVRRFYALALGGQPDTYASATLCHLLEDSDLQVRFAAYRALRKQGGAALPSVRNVKPTLPTGSPAHLMLHDLFEKPLP
;
A
#
# COMPACT_ATOMS: atom_id res chain seq x y z
N MET A 1 13.02 31.40 12.80
CA MET A 1 13.78 31.33 11.54
C MET A 1 12.83 31.72 10.42
N VAL A 2 13.18 32.70 9.59
CA VAL A 2 12.39 33.01 8.40
C VAL A 2 12.56 31.81 7.46
N THR A 3 11.56 30.95 7.38
CA THR A 3 11.54 29.85 6.41
C THR A 3 11.65 30.47 5.03
N GLN A 4 12.75 30.17 4.31
CA GLN A 4 12.84 30.49 2.88
C GLN A 4 11.61 29.90 2.18
N ARG A 5 10.94 30.73 1.37
CA ARG A 5 9.79 30.31 0.57
C ARG A 5 10.25 29.25 -0.43
N THR A 6 9.64 28.08 -0.40
CA THR A 6 10.03 26.94 -1.26
C THR A 6 9.25 26.93 -2.57
N GLY A 7 9.70 26.13 -3.55
CA GLY A 7 8.93 25.87 -4.78
C GLY A 7 7.56 25.28 -4.46
N LEU A 8 7.51 24.37 -3.47
CA LEU A 8 6.27 23.81 -2.95
C LEU A 8 5.30 24.88 -2.42
N ASP A 9 5.77 25.89 -1.69
CA ASP A 9 4.90 26.97 -1.20
C ASP A 9 4.26 27.75 -2.36
N CYS A 10 5.02 27.99 -3.44
CA CYS A 10 4.51 28.66 -4.64
C CYS A 10 3.41 27.83 -5.34
N VAL A 11 3.61 26.53 -5.49
CA VAL A 11 2.62 25.63 -6.11
C VAL A 11 1.37 25.49 -5.24
N LEU A 12 1.54 25.35 -3.92
CA LEU A 12 0.43 25.24 -2.98
C LEU A 12 -0.45 26.49 -3.00
N GLU A 13 0.14 27.68 -2.99
CA GLU A 13 -0.62 28.93 -3.07
C GLU A 13 -1.46 28.99 -4.36
N GLN A 14 -0.90 28.55 -5.48
CA GLN A 14 -1.62 28.51 -6.76
C GLN A 14 -2.77 27.48 -6.78
N ALA A 15 -2.61 26.41 -6.01
CA ALA A 15 -3.62 25.40 -5.73
C ALA A 15 -4.67 25.83 -4.68
N LEU A 16 -4.51 27.00 -4.04
CA LEU A 16 -5.32 27.46 -2.89
C LEU A 16 -5.16 26.59 -1.63
N LEU A 17 -3.98 25.99 -1.48
CA LEU A 17 -3.62 25.03 -0.43
C LEU A 17 -2.50 25.54 0.46
N THR A 18 -2.32 24.84 1.57
CA THR A 18 -1.14 24.93 2.45
C THR A 18 -0.54 23.54 2.64
N ARG A 19 0.65 23.47 3.23
CA ARG A 19 1.34 22.18 3.49
C ARG A 19 0.50 21.19 4.30
N ARG A 20 -0.43 21.68 5.14
CA ARG A 20 -1.36 20.85 5.94
C ARG A 20 -2.39 20.09 5.11
N ASP A 21 -2.53 20.45 3.84
CA ASP A 21 -3.57 19.96 2.93
C ASP A 21 -3.07 18.86 2.00
N ILE A 22 -1.76 18.59 2.02
CA ILE A 22 -1.12 17.50 1.28
C ILE A 22 -1.53 16.14 1.86
N ALA A 23 -1.78 16.07 3.17
CA ALA A 23 -2.33 14.86 3.77
C ALA A 23 -3.80 14.68 3.35
N PRO A 24 -4.18 13.56 2.70
CA PRO A 24 -5.59 13.22 2.56
C PRO A 24 -6.14 12.94 3.96
N ARG A 25 -6.76 13.95 4.57
CA ARG A 25 -7.43 13.78 5.87
C ARG A 25 -8.67 12.93 5.64
N THR A 26 -8.51 11.61 5.74
CA THR A 26 -9.66 10.72 5.83
C THR A 26 -10.23 10.86 7.24
N ALA A 27 -11.56 11.04 7.33
CA ALA A 27 -12.20 11.25 8.61
C ALA A 27 -12.09 10.04 9.54
N VAL A 28 -11.72 8.85 9.05
CA VAL A 28 -11.40 7.64 9.83
C VAL A 28 -10.55 6.70 8.95
N ILE A 29 -9.24 6.53 9.22
CA ILE A 29 -8.51 5.35 8.72
C ILE A 29 -9.26 4.11 9.28
N PRO A 30 -9.70 3.16 8.42
CA PRO A 30 -10.45 2.00 8.89
C PRO A 30 -9.72 1.29 10.04
N ARG A 31 -10.46 0.99 11.11
CA ARG A 31 -9.92 0.19 12.22
C ARG A 31 -9.92 -1.28 11.82
N VAL A 32 -8.87 -1.70 11.13
CA VAL A 32 -8.58 -3.09 10.79
C VAL A 32 -7.35 -3.60 11.56
N PRO A 33 -7.21 -4.92 11.80
CA PRO A 33 -6.01 -5.50 12.40
C PRO A 33 -4.74 -5.20 11.58
N LEU A 34 -3.58 -5.34 12.24
CA LEU A 34 -2.24 -5.36 11.64
C LEU A 34 -1.77 -4.04 10.98
N MET A 35 -2.42 -2.91 11.27
CA MET A 35 -1.98 -1.59 10.79
C MET A 35 -0.59 -1.24 11.34
N LEU A 36 0.38 -1.05 10.45
CA LEU A 36 1.73 -0.60 10.79
C LEU A 36 1.76 0.91 11.02
N GLY A 37 2.52 1.33 12.03
CA GLY A 37 2.65 2.71 12.44
C GLY A 37 3.39 3.56 11.41
N SER A 38 4.40 2.99 10.74
CA SER A 38 5.08 3.59 9.58
C SER A 38 4.12 3.92 8.45
N VAL A 39 3.25 2.99 8.04
CA VAL A 39 2.24 3.23 6.99
C VAL A 39 1.28 4.35 7.40
N LYS A 40 0.85 4.36 8.66
CA LYS A 40 -0.01 5.41 9.20
C LYS A 40 0.66 6.79 9.12
N VAL A 41 1.95 6.88 9.46
CA VAL A 41 2.71 8.14 9.35
C VAL A 41 2.75 8.63 7.90
N LEU A 42 3.02 7.74 6.94
CA LEU A 42 3.08 8.10 5.52
C LEU A 42 1.72 8.64 5.01
N LEU A 43 0.60 8.07 5.43
CA LEU A 43 -0.74 8.54 5.05
C LEU A 43 -1.14 9.85 5.75
N GLU A 44 -0.87 9.96 7.05
CA GLU A 44 -1.26 11.14 7.85
C GLU A 44 -0.33 12.34 7.61
N THR A 45 0.94 12.08 7.25
CA THR A 45 1.98 13.10 7.05
C THR A 45 2.83 12.78 5.80
N PRO A 46 2.28 12.87 4.57
CA PRO A 46 3.02 12.56 3.34
C PRO A 46 4.37 13.27 3.16
N ALA A 47 4.54 14.40 3.84
CA ALA A 47 5.80 15.14 3.92
C ALA A 47 7.03 14.32 4.35
N THR A 48 6.80 13.25 5.13
CA THR A 48 7.89 12.39 5.62
C THR A 48 8.33 11.38 4.57
N MET A 49 7.61 11.21 3.45
CA MET A 49 7.94 10.22 2.41
C MET A 49 9.36 10.43 1.85
N VAL A 50 9.76 11.69 1.57
CA VAL A 50 11.13 12.02 1.15
C VAL A 50 12.15 11.53 2.17
N SER A 51 11.97 11.89 3.45
CA SER A 51 12.88 11.49 4.52
C SER A 51 12.87 9.98 4.80
N CYS A 52 11.77 9.30 4.48
CA CYS A 52 11.64 7.85 4.58
C CYS A 52 12.51 7.18 3.51
N ALA A 53 12.36 7.59 2.24
CA ALA A 53 13.20 7.10 1.15
C ALA A 53 14.70 7.35 1.42
N GLU A 54 15.06 8.56 1.88
CA GLU A 54 16.44 8.89 2.25
C GLU A 54 16.96 8.07 3.44
N HIS A 55 16.09 7.74 4.40
CA HIS A 55 16.46 6.87 5.51
C HIS A 55 16.71 5.43 5.03
N ILE A 56 15.93 4.94 4.08
CA ILE A 56 16.12 3.63 3.46
C ILE A 56 17.45 3.61 2.71
N ASP A 57 17.69 4.58 1.82
CA ASP A 57 18.99 4.76 1.14
C ASP A 57 20.16 4.77 2.13
N GLN A 58 20.10 5.64 3.15
CA GLN A 58 21.18 5.75 4.13
C GLN A 58 21.42 4.46 4.91
N SER A 59 20.37 3.68 5.17
CA SER A 59 20.46 2.42 5.91
C SER A 59 21.03 1.30 5.03
N LEU A 60 20.65 1.25 3.75
CA LEU A 60 20.95 0.13 2.86
C LEU A 60 22.14 0.37 1.93
N ARG A 61 22.60 1.60 1.70
CA ARG A 61 23.72 1.91 0.78
C ARG A 61 25.10 1.44 1.20
N CYS A 62 25.27 0.98 2.45
CA CYS A 62 26.58 0.55 2.91
C CYS A 62 26.88 -0.85 2.36
N ASP A 63 27.97 -1.00 1.60
CA ASP A 63 28.42 -2.31 1.08
C ASP A 63 28.75 -3.32 2.18
N SER A 64 29.04 -2.83 3.40
CA SER A 64 29.37 -3.64 4.56
C SER A 64 28.23 -3.70 5.59
N ILE A 65 26.97 -3.54 5.17
CA ILE A 65 25.84 -3.79 6.09
C ILE A 65 25.84 -5.27 6.48
N SER A 66 25.72 -5.53 7.78
CA SER A 66 25.67 -6.90 8.29
C SER A 66 24.27 -7.49 8.08
N LEU A 67 24.17 -8.81 7.95
CA LEU A 67 22.90 -9.50 7.77
C LEU A 67 21.94 -9.23 8.93
N ALA A 68 22.47 -9.15 10.16
CA ALA A 68 21.70 -8.81 11.34
C ALA A 68 21.09 -7.41 11.27
N GLU A 69 21.85 -6.40 10.80
CA GLU A 69 21.31 -5.05 10.66
C GLU A 69 20.28 -4.93 9.53
N THR A 70 20.41 -5.73 8.47
CA THR A 70 19.35 -5.85 7.44
C THR A 70 18.05 -6.41 8.04
N VAL A 71 18.12 -7.46 8.85
CA VAL A 71 16.96 -7.99 9.59
C VAL A 71 16.43 -6.97 10.60
N ALA A 72 17.30 -6.25 11.30
CA ALA A 72 16.91 -5.23 12.27
C ALA A 72 16.18 -4.06 11.60
N PHE A 73 16.64 -3.62 10.43
CA PHE A 73 15.98 -2.60 9.62
C PHE A 73 14.57 -3.05 9.20
N ALA A 74 14.42 -4.27 8.67
CA ALA A 74 13.12 -4.82 8.33
C ALA A 74 12.21 -4.96 9.57
N ALA A 75 12.76 -5.40 10.70
CA ALA A 75 12.05 -5.51 11.96
C ALA A 75 11.57 -4.16 12.50
N ASP A 76 12.39 -3.12 12.39
CA ASP A 76 12.01 -1.76 12.73
C ASP A 76 10.81 -1.34 11.86
N MET A 77 10.87 -1.52 10.54
CA MET A 77 9.77 -1.20 9.61
C MET A 77 8.47 -1.99 9.89
N LEU A 78 8.58 -3.19 10.48
CA LEU A 78 7.47 -4.04 10.92
C LEU A 78 6.86 -3.63 12.28
N ASP A 79 7.31 -2.54 12.91
CA ASP A 79 6.99 -2.21 14.31
C ASP A 79 7.43 -3.31 15.30
N ALA A 80 8.42 -4.11 14.92
CA ALA A 80 8.87 -5.33 15.59
C ALA A 80 10.35 -5.26 16.00
N SER A 81 10.84 -4.05 16.31
CA SER A 81 12.25 -3.77 16.62
C SER A 81 12.91 -4.78 17.55
N VAL A 82 14.09 -5.21 17.14
CA VAL A 82 14.91 -6.19 17.86
C VAL A 82 15.79 -5.54 18.93
N GLU A 83 16.13 -6.32 19.94
CA GLU A 83 17.22 -5.99 20.85
C GLU A 83 18.55 -6.27 20.15
N ARG A 84 19.26 -5.19 19.79
CA ARG A 84 20.61 -5.23 19.18
C ARG A 84 21.68 -5.65 20.19
N ARG A 85 21.54 -6.87 20.71
CA ARG A 85 22.49 -7.55 21.59
C ARG A 85 22.67 -8.96 21.04
N HIS A 86 23.91 -9.34 20.75
CA HIS A 86 24.21 -10.72 20.41
C HIS A 86 24.11 -11.55 21.70
N PRO A 87 23.23 -12.57 21.76
CA PRO A 87 23.27 -13.50 22.87
C PRO A 87 24.62 -14.21 22.85
N VAL A 88 25.42 -14.03 23.91
CA VAL A 88 26.62 -14.83 24.13
C VAL A 88 26.14 -16.19 24.61
N ALA A 89 26.17 -17.19 23.73
CA ALA A 89 25.81 -18.55 24.10
C ALA A 89 26.67 -19.03 25.28
N ASP A 90 26.08 -19.77 26.21
CA ASP A 90 26.82 -20.51 27.24
C ASP A 90 27.54 -21.67 26.54
N THR A 91 28.74 -21.41 26.02
CA THR A 91 29.55 -22.30 25.17
C THR A 91 30.16 -23.49 25.92
N THR A 92 29.67 -23.78 27.13
CA THR A 92 30.23 -24.78 28.04
C THR A 92 29.81 -26.21 27.75
N ALA A 93 28.79 -26.44 26.91
CA ALA A 93 28.41 -27.78 26.47
C ALA A 93 29.23 -28.23 25.25
N ASP A 94 29.90 -29.38 25.34
CA ASP A 94 30.55 -30.02 24.18
C ASP A 94 29.48 -30.66 23.27
N LEU A 95 29.13 -29.95 22.20
CA LEU A 95 28.14 -30.39 21.22
C LEU A 95 28.74 -31.33 20.14
N GLY A 96 30.05 -31.62 20.19
CA GLY A 96 30.74 -32.37 19.14
C GLY A 96 30.83 -31.62 17.80
N VAL A 97 30.51 -30.32 17.79
CA VAL A 97 30.53 -29.44 16.63
C VAL A 97 31.91 -28.75 16.53
N PRO A 98 32.49 -28.59 15.33
CA PRO A 98 33.74 -27.83 15.14
C PRO A 98 33.65 -26.43 15.73
N GLU A 99 34.79 -25.94 16.24
CA GLU A 99 34.86 -24.67 16.97
C GLU A 99 34.28 -23.47 16.19
N PRO A 100 34.54 -23.30 14.88
CA PRO A 100 33.98 -22.18 14.11
C PRO A 100 32.44 -22.16 14.04
N LEU A 101 31.78 -23.32 14.21
CA LEU A 101 30.32 -23.45 14.06
C LEU A 101 29.57 -23.42 15.39
N ARG A 102 30.27 -23.41 16.53
CA ARG A 102 29.65 -23.59 17.85
C ARG A 102 28.66 -22.48 18.19
N GLU A 103 29.05 -21.22 17.99
CA GLU A 103 28.21 -20.05 18.29
C GLU A 103 26.99 -19.98 17.37
N LEU A 104 27.18 -20.27 16.07
CA LEU A 104 26.08 -20.39 15.12
C LEU A 104 25.06 -21.43 15.58
N VAL A 105 25.51 -22.67 15.88
CA VAL A 105 24.62 -23.74 16.31
C VAL A 105 23.86 -23.36 17.57
N CYS A 106 24.51 -22.82 18.60
CA CYS A 106 23.81 -22.35 19.80
C CYS A 106 22.72 -21.30 19.47
N SER A 107 23.03 -20.36 18.58
CA SER A 107 22.08 -19.33 18.14
C SER A 107 20.88 -19.91 17.40
N LEU A 108 21.03 -21.03 16.67
CA LEU A 108 19.91 -21.74 16.05
C LEU A 108 18.94 -22.32 17.09
N PHE A 109 19.44 -22.84 18.21
CA PHE A 109 18.60 -23.32 19.33
C PHE A 109 17.86 -22.18 20.02
N ASP A 110 18.53 -21.04 20.25
CA ASP A 110 17.91 -19.86 20.85
C ASP A 110 16.83 -19.27 19.93
N ALA A 111 17.12 -19.17 18.63
CA ALA A 111 16.16 -18.74 17.62
C ALA A 111 14.93 -19.65 17.57
N HIS A 112 15.11 -20.97 17.67
CA HIS A 112 14.00 -21.93 17.74
C HIS A 112 13.09 -21.66 18.96
N ASN A 113 13.69 -21.43 20.14
CA ASN A 113 12.93 -21.16 21.36
C ASN A 113 12.17 -19.82 21.28
N LEU A 114 12.81 -18.77 20.77
CA LEU A 114 12.18 -17.48 20.53
C LEU A 114 11.01 -17.60 19.55
N PHE A 115 11.21 -18.37 18.47
CA PHE A 115 10.18 -18.63 17.47
C PHE A 115 8.96 -19.36 18.08
N LEU A 116 9.16 -20.43 18.85
CA LEU A 116 8.05 -21.13 19.52
C LEU A 116 7.30 -20.21 20.49
N LYS A 117 8.03 -19.37 21.22
CA LYS A 117 7.44 -18.39 22.15
C LYS A 117 6.59 -17.35 21.43
N ALA A 118 6.88 -17.04 20.15
CA ALA A 118 6.10 -16.07 19.38
C ALA A 118 4.62 -16.48 19.18
N PHE A 119 4.32 -17.77 19.33
CA PHE A 119 2.98 -18.34 19.17
C PHE A 119 2.35 -18.81 20.49
N GLU A 120 2.93 -18.47 21.65
CA GLU A 120 2.49 -18.99 22.96
C GLU A 120 1.01 -18.69 23.31
N ASP A 121 0.46 -17.61 22.72
CA ASP A 121 -0.94 -17.22 22.88
C ASP A 121 -1.92 -18.03 21.99
N LEU A 122 -1.42 -18.85 21.06
CA LEU A 122 -2.24 -19.58 20.09
C LEU A 122 -2.15 -21.09 20.30
N THR A 123 -3.27 -21.77 20.10
CA THR A 123 -3.30 -23.23 20.02
C THR A 123 -2.76 -23.70 18.66
N ARG A 124 -2.31 -24.96 18.60
CA ARG A 124 -1.84 -25.57 17.35
C ARG A 124 -2.92 -25.55 16.24
N GLU A 125 -4.18 -25.74 16.60
CA GLU A 125 -5.30 -25.70 15.66
C GLU A 125 -5.51 -24.30 15.08
N GLU A 126 -5.39 -23.26 15.90
CA GLU A 126 -5.47 -21.87 15.43
C GLU A 126 -4.31 -21.50 14.50
N ILE A 127 -3.08 -21.96 14.79
CA ILE A 127 -1.91 -21.71 13.92
C ILE A 127 -2.14 -22.35 12.54
N LEU A 128 -2.56 -23.63 12.51
CA LEU A 128 -2.86 -24.34 11.26
C LEU A 128 -3.99 -23.67 10.48
N PHE A 129 -5.02 -23.19 11.20
CA PHE A 129 -6.13 -22.45 10.59
C PHE A 129 -5.67 -21.16 9.91
N ILE A 130 -4.84 -20.35 10.58
CA ILE A 130 -4.26 -19.13 9.99
C ILE A 130 -3.47 -19.46 8.72
N GLN A 131 -2.55 -20.43 8.80
CA GLN A 131 -1.71 -20.84 7.68
C GLN A 131 -2.55 -21.30 6.48
N GLN A 132 -3.58 -22.11 6.73
CA GLN A 132 -4.45 -22.63 5.68
C GLN A 132 -5.28 -21.51 5.01
N GLU A 133 -5.90 -20.63 5.79
CA GLU A 133 -6.74 -19.57 5.23
C GLU A 133 -5.91 -18.54 4.45
N LEU A 134 -4.72 -18.16 4.95
CA LEU A 134 -3.85 -17.21 4.27
C LEU A 134 -3.20 -17.77 3.00
N SER A 135 -2.67 -19.01 3.07
CA SER A 135 -2.07 -19.65 1.88
C SER A 135 -3.10 -19.81 0.77
N GLN A 136 -4.33 -20.21 1.11
CA GLN A 136 -5.42 -20.30 0.15
C GLN A 136 -5.77 -18.93 -0.41
N TYR A 137 -5.93 -17.89 0.42
CA TYR A 137 -6.22 -16.55 -0.07
C TYR A 137 -5.17 -16.04 -1.05
N LEU A 138 -3.88 -16.26 -0.77
CA LEU A 138 -2.81 -15.80 -1.66
C LEU A 138 -2.76 -16.57 -2.99
N VAL A 139 -3.13 -17.85 -2.99
CA VAL A 139 -3.14 -18.69 -4.19
C VAL A 139 -4.38 -18.50 -5.04
N SER A 140 -5.57 -18.40 -4.44
CA SER A 140 -6.86 -18.37 -5.14
C SER A 140 -7.59 -17.03 -5.07
N GLY A 141 -7.06 -16.04 -4.35
CA GLY A 141 -7.74 -14.77 -4.11
C GLY A 141 -9.07 -14.92 -3.37
N GLU A 142 -10.04 -14.07 -3.71
CA GLU A 142 -11.40 -14.09 -3.15
C GLU A 142 -12.29 -15.23 -3.71
N GLU A 143 -11.82 -16.02 -4.69
CA GLU A 143 -12.62 -17.07 -5.31
C GLU A 143 -12.65 -18.33 -4.44
N ARG A 144 -13.82 -18.58 -3.83
CA ARG A 144 -14.16 -19.88 -3.24
C ARG A 144 -15.52 -20.35 -3.73
N SER A 145 -15.54 -21.48 -4.44
CA SER A 145 -16.78 -22.09 -4.94
C SER A 145 -17.51 -22.91 -3.87
N ASP A 146 -16.85 -23.21 -2.74
CA ASP A 146 -17.35 -24.05 -1.65
C ASP A 146 -17.99 -23.25 -0.50
N ARG A 147 -17.86 -21.92 -0.49
CA ARG A 147 -18.37 -21.04 0.58
C ARG A 147 -19.15 -19.87 0.00
N THR A 148 -20.18 -19.43 0.71
CA THR A 148 -20.82 -18.14 0.46
C THR A 148 -19.86 -16.98 0.81
N ARG A 149 -20.08 -15.80 0.23
CA ARG A 149 -19.29 -14.59 0.57
C ARG A 149 -19.28 -14.28 2.06
N ARG A 150 -20.39 -14.53 2.78
CA ARG A 150 -20.48 -14.33 4.22
C ARG A 150 -19.60 -15.28 5.01
N GLU A 151 -19.61 -16.56 4.65
CA GLU A 151 -18.76 -17.56 5.29
C GLU A 151 -17.29 -17.25 5.02
N HIS A 152 -16.94 -16.92 3.78
CA HIS A 152 -15.57 -16.51 3.43
C HIS A 152 -15.12 -15.29 4.24
N GLN A 153 -15.94 -14.23 4.30
CA GLN A 153 -15.64 -13.03 5.09
C GLN A 153 -15.39 -13.34 6.57
N ARG A 154 -16.24 -14.17 7.20
CA ARG A 154 -16.06 -14.52 8.61
C ARG A 154 -14.77 -15.28 8.88
N GLN A 155 -14.41 -16.19 7.97
CA GLN A 155 -13.19 -17.00 8.11
C GLN A 155 -11.94 -16.13 7.97
N LEU A 156 -11.95 -15.16 7.03
CA LEU A 156 -10.87 -14.17 6.93
C LEU A 156 -10.82 -13.24 8.15
N GLU A 157 -11.95 -12.73 8.64
CA GLU A 157 -12.01 -11.90 9.85
C GLU A 157 -11.44 -12.64 11.05
N ARG A 158 -11.79 -13.92 11.22
CA ARG A 158 -11.23 -14.79 12.26
C ARG A 158 -9.73 -15.01 12.08
N ALA A 159 -9.27 -15.33 10.88
CA ALA A 159 -7.86 -15.59 10.60
C ALA A 159 -7.00 -14.37 10.94
N PHE A 160 -7.40 -13.17 10.51
CA PHE A 160 -6.65 -11.94 10.82
C PHE A 160 -6.76 -11.51 12.29
N ALA A 161 -7.89 -11.75 12.95
CA ALA A 161 -8.01 -11.53 14.39
C ALA A 161 -7.03 -12.42 15.17
N LEU A 162 -6.95 -13.71 14.82
CA LEU A 162 -5.99 -14.64 15.44
C LEU A 162 -4.53 -14.29 15.08
N ALA A 163 -4.24 -13.98 13.82
CA ALA A 163 -2.91 -13.58 13.36
C ALA A 163 -2.39 -12.34 14.11
N SER A 164 -3.28 -11.41 14.50
CA SER A 164 -2.90 -10.22 15.28
C SER A 164 -2.34 -10.54 16.69
N ARG A 165 -2.49 -11.78 17.17
CA ARG A 165 -1.97 -12.24 18.46
C ARG A 165 -0.52 -12.73 18.38
N ILE A 166 0.00 -12.98 17.17
CA ILE A 166 1.37 -13.46 16.95
C ILE A 166 2.36 -12.38 17.39
N ASN A 167 3.45 -12.79 18.06
CA ASN A 167 4.50 -11.86 18.47
C ASN A 167 5.58 -11.73 17.39
N LEU A 168 5.34 -10.82 16.43
CA LEU A 168 6.27 -10.53 15.34
C LEU A 168 7.64 -10.04 15.83
N GLN A 169 7.71 -9.40 17.00
CA GLN A 169 8.98 -8.97 17.60
C GLN A 169 9.86 -10.17 17.97
N LEU A 170 9.28 -11.25 18.50
CA LEU A 170 10.03 -12.47 18.81
C LEU A 170 10.46 -13.22 17.54
N ILE A 171 9.64 -13.21 16.49
CA ILE A 171 10.01 -13.76 15.18
C ILE A 171 11.19 -12.99 14.59
N ALA A 172 11.11 -11.65 14.59
CA ALA A 172 12.19 -10.79 14.14
C ALA A 172 13.47 -10.97 14.97
N GLN A 173 13.35 -11.09 16.30
CA GLN A 173 14.49 -11.34 17.18
C GLN A 173 15.15 -12.69 16.86
N ALA A 174 14.37 -13.74 16.59
CA ALA A 174 14.91 -15.04 16.20
C ALA A 174 15.73 -14.94 14.90
N GLY A 175 15.19 -14.26 13.87
CA GLY A 175 15.92 -14.00 12.63
C GLY A 175 17.20 -13.18 12.84
N TYR A 176 17.13 -12.12 13.64
CA TYR A 176 18.29 -11.29 13.99
C TYR A 176 19.41 -12.09 14.67
N CYS A 177 19.05 -12.98 15.60
CA CYS A 177 20.03 -13.84 16.28
C CYS A 177 20.76 -14.76 15.30
N VAL A 178 20.02 -15.40 14.37
CA VAL A 178 20.65 -16.28 13.37
C VAL A 178 21.54 -15.47 12.42
N ALA A 179 21.03 -14.37 11.86
CA ALA A 179 21.78 -13.51 10.95
C ALA A 179 23.07 -12.96 11.60
N GLY A 180 22.99 -12.52 12.87
CA GLY A 180 24.17 -12.03 13.60
C GLY A 180 25.19 -13.10 13.93
N ALA A 181 24.77 -14.35 14.14
CA ALA A 181 25.69 -15.46 14.32
C ALA A 181 26.38 -15.84 13.00
N ILE A 182 25.68 -15.71 11.87
CA ILE A 182 26.29 -15.87 10.53
C ILE A 182 27.30 -14.76 10.27
N ASP A 183 26.98 -13.49 10.56
CA ASP A 183 27.91 -12.35 10.41
C ASP A 183 29.27 -12.59 11.11
N GLN A 184 29.25 -13.27 12.27
CA GLN A 184 30.46 -13.60 13.04
C GLN A 184 31.17 -14.85 12.51
N THR A 185 30.41 -15.84 12.04
CA THR A 185 30.91 -17.16 11.64
C THR A 185 31.45 -17.16 10.21
N LEU A 186 30.81 -16.45 9.29
CA LEU A 186 31.13 -16.46 7.87
C LEU A 186 32.60 -16.08 7.58
N PRO A 187 33.18 -15.01 8.17
CA PRO A 187 34.59 -14.69 7.95
C PRO A 187 35.55 -15.79 8.44
N LEU A 188 35.18 -16.55 9.48
CA LEU A 188 35.98 -17.68 9.95
C LEU A 188 35.92 -18.84 8.95
N LEU A 189 34.73 -19.13 8.42
CA LEU A 189 34.53 -20.17 7.42
C LEU A 189 35.28 -19.88 6.12
N MET A 190 35.17 -18.68 5.56
CA MET A 190 35.91 -18.28 4.37
C MET A 190 37.43 -18.47 4.50
N ASN A 191 37.98 -18.36 5.72
CA ASN A 191 39.41 -18.56 5.99
C ASN A 191 39.80 -20.02 6.30
N GLN A 192 38.85 -20.87 6.69
CA GLN A 192 39.13 -22.20 7.26
C GLN A 192 38.35 -23.35 6.60
N ALA A 193 37.53 -23.09 5.59
CA ALA A 193 36.60 -24.06 4.98
C ALA A 193 37.29 -25.34 4.52
N ALA A 194 38.42 -25.22 3.80
CA ALA A 194 39.19 -26.37 3.32
C ALA A 194 39.76 -27.27 4.45
N ALA A 195 39.73 -26.82 5.70
CA ALA A 195 40.17 -27.58 6.87
C ALA A 195 39.04 -28.32 7.60
N LEU A 196 37.77 -28.08 7.25
CA LEU A 196 36.62 -28.78 7.84
C LEU A 196 36.35 -30.07 7.04
N PRO A 197 36.56 -31.28 7.60
CA PRO A 197 36.28 -32.51 6.89
C PRO A 197 34.77 -32.71 6.73
N PRO A 198 34.31 -33.35 5.62
CA PRO A 198 32.91 -33.70 5.44
C PRO A 198 32.39 -34.49 6.64
N ALA A 199 31.27 -34.04 7.21
CA ALA A 199 30.75 -34.58 8.45
C ALA A 199 29.25 -34.44 8.54
N LYS A 200 28.62 -35.35 9.28
CA LYS A 200 27.21 -35.29 9.62
C LYS A 200 27.02 -35.54 11.11
N LEU A 201 26.47 -34.56 11.82
CA LEU A 201 26.24 -34.60 13.26
C LEU A 201 24.74 -34.52 13.52
N HIS A 202 24.26 -35.29 14.49
CA HIS A 202 22.84 -35.33 14.85
C HIS A 202 22.59 -34.48 16.10
N THR A 203 21.59 -33.59 16.03
CA THR A 203 21.14 -32.79 17.18
C THR A 203 19.65 -33.03 17.45
N ALA A 204 19.14 -32.46 18.54
CA ALA A 204 17.71 -32.53 18.86
C ALA A 204 16.81 -31.74 17.89
N LEU A 205 17.35 -30.73 17.19
CA LEU A 205 16.58 -29.88 16.27
C LEU A 205 16.76 -30.26 14.79
N GLY A 206 17.79 -31.04 14.48
CA GLY A 206 18.09 -31.48 13.11
C GLY A 206 19.56 -31.83 12.93
N ASP A 207 19.91 -32.25 11.71
CA ASP A 207 21.28 -32.60 11.38
C ASP A 207 22.11 -31.34 11.14
N ILE A 208 23.40 -31.39 11.49
CA ILE A 208 24.42 -30.45 11.02
C ILE A 208 25.23 -31.19 9.96
N VAL A 209 25.38 -30.59 8.79
CA VAL A 209 26.08 -31.16 7.64
C VAL A 209 27.23 -30.24 7.24
N ILE A 210 28.42 -30.82 7.07
CA ILE A 210 29.57 -30.20 6.43
C ILE A 210 29.77 -30.94 5.11
N GLY A 211 29.67 -30.20 4.01
CA GLY A 211 29.72 -30.70 2.64
C GLY A 211 31.10 -31.18 2.20
N SER A 212 31.22 -31.54 0.93
CA SER A 212 32.49 -31.93 0.31
C SER A 212 32.93 -30.90 -0.73
N MET A 213 34.15 -31.06 -1.30
CA MET A 213 34.62 -30.20 -2.39
C MET A 213 34.14 -30.69 -3.78
N ASN A 214 33.11 -31.54 -3.82
CA ASN A 214 32.59 -32.14 -5.05
C ASN A 214 31.17 -31.64 -5.28
N ASN A 215 30.71 -31.75 -6.52
CA ASN A 215 29.32 -31.52 -6.87
C ASN A 215 28.36 -32.48 -6.13
N ASP A 216 27.80 -32.01 -5.02
CA ASP A 216 26.93 -32.73 -4.12
C ASP A 216 25.44 -32.48 -4.44
N LEU A 217 24.61 -33.48 -4.14
CA LEU A 217 23.16 -33.42 -4.29
C LEU A 217 22.51 -33.53 -2.91
N TYR A 218 22.06 -32.39 -2.39
CA TYR A 218 21.37 -32.30 -1.12
C TYR A 218 19.86 -32.45 -1.29
N THR A 219 19.30 -33.51 -0.71
CA THR A 219 17.89 -33.86 -0.87
C THR A 219 17.23 -34.28 0.45
N ASP A 220 15.98 -34.76 0.40
CA ASP A 220 15.19 -35.22 1.54
C ASP A 220 14.85 -34.09 2.53
N ALA A 221 15.29 -34.19 3.79
CA ALA A 221 14.98 -33.21 4.83
C ALA A 221 16.14 -32.20 4.93
N MET A 222 15.79 -30.92 4.90
CA MET A 222 16.76 -29.85 5.07
C MET A 222 17.41 -29.94 6.47
N PRO A 223 18.76 -29.96 6.56
CA PRO A 223 19.46 -29.98 7.84
C PRO A 223 19.24 -28.68 8.60
N LEU A 224 19.45 -28.72 9.93
CA LEU A 224 19.43 -27.52 10.77
C LEU A 224 20.49 -26.51 10.29
N LEU A 225 21.67 -27.01 9.95
CA LEU A 225 22.78 -26.25 9.39
C LEU A 225 23.46 -27.09 8.30
N LEU A 226 23.67 -26.51 7.13
CA LEU A 226 24.53 -27.01 6.06
C LEU A 226 25.64 -25.98 5.83
N VAL A 227 26.90 -26.43 5.84
CA VAL A 227 28.04 -25.62 5.40
C VAL A 227 28.72 -26.37 4.28
N ASP A 228 28.65 -25.84 3.07
CA ASP A 228 29.29 -26.40 1.90
C ASP A 228 30.59 -25.64 1.59
N PRO A 229 31.74 -26.33 1.50
CA PRO A 229 33.02 -25.68 1.24
C PRO A 229 33.29 -25.43 -0.26
N GLY A 230 32.51 -26.03 -1.16
CA GLY A 230 32.41 -25.67 -2.57
C GLY A 230 32.23 -26.85 -3.53
N GLY A 231 31.96 -26.54 -4.80
CA GLY A 231 31.51 -27.52 -5.80
C GLY A 231 30.28 -26.96 -6.51
N ASN A 232 29.89 -27.50 -7.67
CA ASN A 232 28.66 -27.04 -8.32
C ASN A 232 27.51 -27.95 -7.89
N ASP A 233 26.77 -27.51 -6.89
CA ASP A 233 25.89 -28.30 -6.05
C ASP A 233 24.42 -28.11 -6.39
N THR A 234 23.59 -29.02 -5.87
CA THR A 234 22.14 -28.94 -6.02
C THR A 234 21.44 -29.12 -4.69
N TYR A 235 20.72 -28.07 -4.28
CA TYR A 235 19.94 -27.99 -3.05
C TYR A 235 18.46 -28.20 -3.33
N ARG A 236 17.95 -29.41 -3.12
CA ARG A 236 16.56 -29.77 -3.42
C ARG A 236 15.91 -30.59 -2.30
N PHE A 237 15.43 -29.89 -1.28
CA PHE A 237 14.79 -30.52 -0.14
C PHE A 237 13.28 -30.67 -0.33
N THR A 238 12.70 -31.61 0.41
CA THR A 238 11.27 -31.95 0.43
C THR A 238 10.60 -31.64 1.76
N ARG A 239 11.40 -31.33 2.80
CA ARG A 239 10.94 -30.97 4.14
C ARG A 239 11.87 -29.93 4.75
N HIS A 240 11.34 -29.07 5.60
CA HIS A 240 12.08 -28.09 6.42
C HIS A 240 11.80 -28.35 7.91
N THR A 241 12.59 -27.74 8.77
CA THR A 241 12.34 -27.65 10.21
C THR A 241 11.99 -26.20 10.58
N ALA A 242 11.79 -25.90 11.86
CA ALA A 242 11.51 -24.54 12.28
C ALA A 242 12.71 -23.58 12.10
N VAL A 243 13.93 -24.11 12.01
CA VAL A 243 15.14 -23.32 11.75
C VAL A 243 16.03 -24.07 10.76
N ASN A 244 16.43 -23.45 9.66
CA ASN A 244 17.36 -24.02 8.71
C ASN A 244 18.31 -22.95 8.18
N VAL A 245 19.61 -23.27 8.14
CA VAL A 245 20.64 -22.40 7.59
C VAL A 245 21.49 -23.18 6.59
N ILE A 246 21.74 -22.58 5.43
CA ILE A 246 22.67 -23.06 4.41
C ILE A 246 23.72 -21.96 4.22
N ILE A 247 24.99 -22.34 4.26
CA ILE A 247 26.13 -21.48 3.91
C ILE A 247 26.91 -22.22 2.83
N ASP A 248 26.81 -21.74 1.60
CA ASP A 248 27.67 -22.14 0.49
C ASP A 248 28.83 -21.14 0.37
N LEU A 249 30.02 -21.61 -0.02
CA LEU A 249 31.22 -20.79 -0.06
C LEU A 249 31.82 -20.59 -1.46
N ASP A 250 31.53 -21.47 -2.43
CA ASP A 250 32.16 -21.45 -3.76
C ASP A 250 31.51 -22.45 -4.72
N GLY A 251 31.02 -22.03 -5.88
CA GLY A 251 30.47 -22.95 -6.87
C GLY A 251 29.46 -22.28 -7.78
N ASP A 252 29.14 -22.86 -8.95
CA ASP A 252 27.93 -22.45 -9.67
C ASP A 252 26.79 -23.43 -9.33
N ASP A 253 25.90 -23.02 -8.44
CA ASP A 253 24.96 -23.85 -7.73
C ASP A 253 23.51 -23.74 -8.20
N SER A 254 22.70 -24.67 -7.71
CA SER A 254 21.28 -24.76 -8.03
C SER A 254 20.41 -24.96 -6.79
N TYR A 255 19.67 -23.92 -6.42
CA TYR A 255 18.74 -23.91 -5.30
C TYR A 255 17.29 -24.11 -5.78
N TRP A 256 16.69 -25.24 -5.39
CA TRP A 256 15.34 -25.62 -5.83
C TRP A 256 14.34 -25.59 -4.68
N ALA A 257 13.38 -24.68 -4.77
CA ALA A 257 12.21 -24.68 -3.91
C ALA A 257 11.15 -25.67 -4.41
N THR A 258 10.57 -26.40 -3.47
CA THR A 258 9.40 -27.26 -3.65
C THR A 258 8.23 -26.71 -2.83
N ASP A 259 7.00 -27.14 -3.12
CA ASP A 259 5.82 -26.73 -2.33
C ASP A 259 5.94 -27.07 -0.83
N ALA A 260 6.80 -28.03 -0.47
CA ALA A 260 6.96 -28.52 0.90
C ALA A 260 8.21 -27.96 1.61
N SER A 261 9.20 -27.46 0.88
CA SER A 261 10.44 -26.93 1.44
C SER A 261 11.17 -26.05 0.44
N SER A 262 11.76 -24.98 0.93
CA SER A 262 12.38 -23.95 0.10
C SER A 262 13.61 -23.38 0.81
N PRO A 263 14.83 -23.51 0.23
CA PRO A 263 16.04 -22.90 0.76
C PRO A 263 15.83 -21.40 1.02
N GLY A 264 16.20 -20.94 2.23
CA GLY A 264 16.11 -19.53 2.62
C GLY A 264 14.70 -19.03 2.92
N ALA A 265 13.68 -19.90 2.97
CA ALA A 265 12.31 -19.50 3.26
C ALA A 265 11.94 -19.62 4.75
N GLY A 266 11.34 -18.57 5.30
CA GLY A 266 10.77 -18.52 6.66
C GLY A 266 9.34 -19.09 6.73
N LEU A 267 9.15 -20.33 6.27
CA LEU A 267 7.83 -20.98 6.26
C LEU A 267 7.45 -21.46 7.64
N SER A 268 6.84 -20.57 8.44
CA SER A 268 6.57 -20.84 9.86
C SER A 268 7.83 -21.26 10.60
N GLY A 269 8.90 -20.50 10.36
CA GLY A 269 10.23 -20.75 10.89
C GLY A 269 11.22 -19.66 10.49
N ILE A 270 12.50 -19.95 10.68
CA ILE A 270 13.63 -19.09 10.34
C ILE A 270 14.48 -19.83 9.30
N GLY A 271 14.54 -19.33 8.07
CA GLY A 271 15.26 -19.95 6.96
C GLY A 271 16.25 -18.98 6.33
N LEU A 272 17.54 -19.34 6.31
CA LEU A 272 18.57 -18.50 5.69
C LEU A 272 19.43 -19.32 4.72
N VAL A 273 19.75 -18.72 3.57
CA VAL A 273 20.81 -19.16 2.65
C VAL A 273 21.80 -18.01 2.54
N VAL A 274 23.09 -18.33 2.63
CA VAL A 274 24.18 -17.43 2.28
C VAL A 274 25.04 -18.13 1.25
N ASP A 275 25.05 -17.59 0.04
CA ASP A 275 25.97 -17.93 -1.04
C ASP A 275 27.07 -16.86 -1.11
N VAL A 276 28.31 -17.29 -1.33
CA VAL A 276 29.46 -16.38 -1.30
C VAL A 276 30.02 -16.09 -2.69
N HIS A 277 30.04 -17.09 -3.58
CA HIS A 277 30.73 -17.04 -4.85
C HIS A 277 30.09 -18.02 -5.82
N GLY A 278 29.64 -17.53 -6.97
CA GLY A 278 29.11 -18.41 -7.99
C GLY A 278 28.53 -17.69 -9.18
N ASN A 279 27.84 -18.42 -10.05
CA ASN A 279 26.78 -17.88 -10.90
C ASN A 279 25.60 -18.83 -10.76
N ASP A 280 24.68 -18.47 -9.89
CA ASP A 280 23.78 -19.38 -9.23
C ASP A 280 22.37 -19.32 -9.79
N GLN A 281 21.68 -20.46 -9.66
CA GLN A 281 20.31 -20.61 -10.10
C GLN A 281 19.39 -20.85 -8.93
N TYR A 282 18.54 -19.87 -8.65
CA TYR A 282 17.49 -19.97 -7.66
C TYR A 282 16.16 -20.19 -8.36
N THR A 283 15.53 -21.35 -8.19
CA THR A 283 14.30 -21.72 -8.89
C THR A 283 13.20 -22.18 -7.93
N GLY A 284 11.98 -21.64 -8.07
CA GLY A 284 10.86 -22.06 -7.23
C GLY A 284 9.48 -21.70 -7.75
N GLN A 285 8.51 -22.61 -7.69
CA GLN A 285 7.13 -22.24 -8.08
C GLN A 285 6.46 -21.33 -7.04
N ARG A 286 6.64 -21.63 -5.75
CA ARG A 286 6.03 -20.90 -4.64
C ARG A 286 6.97 -20.82 -3.46
N TYR A 287 6.80 -19.77 -2.66
CA TYR A 287 7.43 -19.66 -1.35
C TYR A 287 8.97 -19.72 -1.41
N ALA A 288 9.57 -19.04 -2.38
CA ALA A 288 10.99 -19.18 -2.73
C ALA A 288 11.81 -17.93 -2.44
N GLN A 289 13.15 -18.06 -2.45
CA GLN A 289 14.06 -16.92 -2.55
C GLN A 289 13.81 -15.87 -1.45
N GLY A 290 13.96 -16.27 -0.18
CA GLY A 290 13.91 -15.33 0.94
C GLY A 290 12.50 -14.96 1.42
N VAL A 291 11.48 -15.78 1.19
CA VAL A 291 10.11 -15.45 1.61
C VAL A 291 9.91 -15.51 3.13
N GLY A 292 9.18 -14.55 3.70
CA GLY A 292 8.73 -14.58 5.10
C GLY A 292 7.22 -14.74 5.21
N PHE A 293 6.70 -15.97 5.32
CA PHE A 293 5.24 -16.20 5.34
C PHE A 293 4.62 -16.27 6.75
N LEU A 294 5.39 -16.63 7.78
CA LEU A 294 5.00 -16.49 9.18
C LEU A 294 6.26 -16.63 10.06
N GLY A 295 7.33 -16.00 9.59
CA GLY A 295 8.70 -16.28 9.97
C GLY A 295 9.68 -15.28 9.36
N VAL A 296 10.96 -15.61 9.38
CA VAL A 296 12.02 -14.83 8.70
C VAL A 296 12.65 -15.70 7.62
N GLY A 297 12.57 -15.24 6.38
CA GLY A 297 13.29 -15.83 5.25
C GLY A 297 14.36 -14.87 4.75
N MET A 298 15.55 -15.39 4.46
CA MET A 298 16.64 -14.64 3.87
C MET A 298 17.38 -15.49 2.83
N VAL A 299 17.60 -14.94 1.65
CA VAL A 299 18.61 -15.41 0.71
C VAL A 299 19.60 -14.28 0.52
N VAL A 300 20.88 -14.61 0.65
CA VAL A 300 22.01 -13.69 0.52
C VAL A 300 22.91 -14.26 -0.54
N ASP A 301 23.05 -13.54 -1.64
CA ASP A 301 24.09 -13.76 -2.63
C ASP A 301 25.10 -12.63 -2.51
N LEU A 302 26.39 -12.98 -2.53
CA LEU A 302 27.47 -12.01 -2.34
C LEU A 302 28.24 -11.74 -3.62
N ASN A 303 28.16 -12.59 -4.65
CA ASN A 303 28.95 -12.42 -5.86
C ASN A 303 28.53 -13.45 -6.92
N GLY A 304 28.03 -12.96 -8.05
CA GLY A 304 27.82 -13.81 -9.21
C GLY A 304 27.24 -13.07 -10.40
N ASN A 305 26.64 -13.81 -11.33
CA ASN A 305 25.64 -13.26 -12.23
C ASN A 305 24.50 -14.28 -12.21
N ASP A 306 23.49 -13.97 -11.41
CA ASP A 306 22.61 -14.95 -10.83
C ASP A 306 21.24 -14.87 -11.46
N THR A 307 20.54 -16.01 -11.43
CA THR A 307 19.21 -16.12 -12.01
C THR A 307 18.21 -16.55 -10.95
N TYR A 308 17.30 -15.63 -10.63
CA TYR A 308 16.19 -15.84 -9.70
C TYR A 308 14.90 -16.03 -10.50
N THR A 309 14.41 -17.26 -10.59
CA THR A 309 13.14 -17.56 -11.28
C THR A 309 12.10 -18.08 -10.31
N ALA A 310 10.95 -17.41 -10.22
CA ALA A 310 9.86 -17.89 -9.40
C ALA A 310 8.45 -17.67 -9.96
N GLY A 311 7.51 -18.52 -9.53
CA GLY A 311 6.09 -18.32 -9.80
C GLY A 311 5.52 -17.22 -8.91
N MET A 312 5.22 -17.54 -7.64
CA MET A 312 4.58 -16.57 -6.75
C MET A 312 5.04 -16.63 -5.29
N LEU A 313 4.92 -15.50 -4.57
CA LEU A 313 5.39 -15.36 -3.18
C LEU A 313 6.87 -15.72 -3.06
N ALA A 314 7.72 -14.90 -3.68
CA ALA A 314 9.15 -15.13 -3.73
C ALA A 314 9.95 -13.83 -3.79
N GLN A 315 11.28 -13.94 -3.83
CA GLN A 315 12.20 -12.81 -4.05
C GLN A 315 12.02 -11.74 -2.97
N GLY A 316 12.18 -12.14 -1.71
CA GLY A 316 12.01 -11.26 -0.56
C GLY A 316 10.56 -10.88 -0.26
N ALA A 317 9.55 -11.63 -0.73
CA ALA A 317 8.16 -11.38 -0.36
C ALA A 317 7.87 -11.72 1.11
N ALA A 318 6.89 -11.05 1.73
CA ALA A 318 6.48 -11.40 3.10
C ALA A 318 5.01 -11.16 3.44
N THR A 319 4.49 -11.95 4.38
CA THR A 319 3.24 -11.73 5.10
C THR A 319 3.44 -12.22 6.53
N LEU A 320 2.92 -11.51 7.53
CA LEU A 320 3.09 -11.86 8.97
C LEU A 320 4.54 -12.24 9.35
N GLY A 321 5.53 -11.56 8.77
CA GLY A 321 6.93 -11.96 8.84
C GLY A 321 7.86 -11.03 8.07
N ILE A 322 9.11 -11.45 7.90
CA ILE A 322 10.15 -10.71 7.20
C ILE A 322 10.69 -11.59 6.07
N GLY A 323 10.68 -11.07 4.85
CA GLY A 323 11.28 -11.72 3.69
C GLY A 323 12.36 -10.82 3.11
N ILE A 324 13.55 -11.37 2.89
CA ILE A 324 14.71 -10.64 2.39
C ILE A 324 15.37 -11.44 1.27
N LEU A 325 15.54 -10.80 0.12
CA LEU A 325 16.52 -11.20 -0.88
C LEU A 325 17.60 -10.11 -0.91
N TYR A 326 18.84 -10.49 -0.68
CA TYR A 326 19.98 -9.60 -0.69
C TYR A 326 20.97 -10.11 -1.74
N ASP A 327 21.19 -9.33 -2.78
CA ASP A 327 22.25 -9.51 -3.75
C ASP A 327 23.28 -8.38 -3.59
N ARG A 328 24.57 -8.71 -3.60
CA ARG A 328 25.64 -7.74 -3.41
C ARG A 328 26.25 -7.26 -4.72
N SER A 329 26.30 -8.09 -5.75
CA SER A 329 26.99 -7.74 -6.98
C SER A 329 26.76 -8.80 -8.04
N GLY A 330 26.43 -8.34 -9.23
CA GLY A 330 26.37 -9.20 -10.39
C GLY A 330 25.85 -8.49 -11.61
N ASN A 331 25.31 -9.24 -12.57
CA ASN A 331 24.35 -8.70 -13.54
C ASN A 331 23.24 -9.73 -13.58
N ASP A 332 22.22 -9.47 -12.79
CA ASP A 332 21.34 -10.48 -12.26
C ASP A 332 19.98 -10.42 -12.95
N THR A 333 19.33 -11.58 -13.01
CA THR A 333 18.02 -11.72 -13.65
C THR A 333 16.99 -12.18 -12.64
N TYR A 334 16.02 -11.30 -12.35
CA TYR A 334 14.89 -11.56 -11.49
C TYR A 334 13.61 -11.75 -12.33
N GLN A 335 13.16 -12.99 -12.44
CA GLN A 335 11.93 -13.35 -13.14
C GLN A 335 10.86 -13.87 -12.17
N LEU A 336 9.69 -13.25 -12.19
CA LEU A 336 8.58 -13.57 -11.29
C LEU A 336 7.22 -13.55 -12.01
N ASP A 337 6.30 -14.45 -11.65
CA ASP A 337 4.91 -14.32 -12.10
C ASP A 337 4.10 -13.33 -11.24
N LEU A 338 3.99 -13.50 -9.92
CA LEU A 338 3.18 -12.65 -9.03
C LEU A 338 3.75 -12.55 -7.60
N TYR A 339 3.44 -11.47 -6.87
CA TYR A 339 3.69 -11.36 -5.42
C TYR A 339 5.16 -11.56 -5.01
N GLY A 340 6.04 -10.60 -5.31
CA GLY A 340 7.46 -10.75 -5.00
C GLY A 340 8.31 -9.54 -5.35
N GLN A 341 9.62 -9.74 -5.48
CA GLN A 341 10.59 -8.64 -5.67
C GLN A 341 10.40 -7.55 -4.60
N GLY A 342 10.53 -7.96 -3.34
CA GLY A 342 10.33 -7.09 -2.18
C GLY A 342 8.87 -6.74 -1.90
N MET A 343 7.94 -7.68 -2.10
CA MET A 343 6.51 -7.44 -1.85
C MET A 343 6.16 -7.60 -0.36
N GLY A 344 5.51 -6.59 0.22
CA GLY A 344 5.02 -6.61 1.60
C GLY A 344 3.51 -6.77 1.67
N PHE A 345 3.05 -7.97 2.03
CA PHE A 345 1.64 -8.25 2.26
C PHE A 345 1.24 -8.00 3.73
N THR A 346 -0.02 -8.29 4.07
CA THR A 346 -0.60 -8.09 5.40
C THR A 346 0.34 -8.50 6.56
N GLY A 347 0.74 -7.53 7.37
CA GLY A 347 1.63 -7.72 8.52
C GLY A 347 3.03 -8.22 8.17
N GLY A 348 3.50 -8.04 6.93
CA GLY A 348 4.84 -8.43 6.48
C GLY A 348 5.68 -7.26 5.98
N ILE A 349 7.00 -7.43 6.03
CA ILE A 349 7.97 -6.58 5.35
C ILE A 349 8.68 -7.43 4.31
N GLY A 350 8.48 -7.08 3.04
CA GLY A 350 9.22 -7.67 1.94
C GLY A 350 10.34 -6.74 1.49
N LEU A 351 11.53 -7.28 1.32
CA LEU A 351 12.73 -6.52 0.98
C LEU A 351 13.53 -7.26 -0.09
N LEU A 352 13.70 -6.63 -1.25
CA LEU A 352 14.73 -6.99 -2.23
C LEU A 352 15.78 -5.90 -2.19
N ILE A 353 17.03 -6.28 -1.97
CA ILE A 353 18.20 -5.41 -2.01
C ILE A 353 19.10 -5.94 -3.10
N ASP A 354 19.30 -5.16 -4.14
CA ASP A 354 20.42 -5.29 -5.06
C ASP A 354 21.38 -4.13 -4.80
N LYS A 355 22.67 -4.40 -4.78
CA LYS A 355 23.70 -3.38 -4.51
C LYS A 355 24.35 -2.88 -5.79
N GLY A 356 24.24 -3.62 -6.88
CA GLY A 356 24.54 -3.10 -8.19
C GLY A 356 24.95 -4.15 -9.20
N GLY A 357 24.83 -3.75 -10.46
CA GLY A 357 24.95 -4.63 -11.59
C GLY A 357 24.41 -3.96 -12.83
N ASN A 358 23.95 -4.72 -13.81
CA ASN A 358 23.03 -4.20 -14.83
C ASN A 358 21.91 -5.24 -14.93
N ASP A 359 20.90 -5.03 -14.11
CA ASP A 359 20.01 -6.07 -13.63
C ASP A 359 18.68 -5.98 -14.35
N THR A 360 17.99 -7.12 -14.43
CA THR A 360 16.70 -7.22 -15.09
C THR A 360 15.65 -7.74 -14.13
N TYR A 361 14.68 -6.88 -13.81
CA TYR A 361 13.52 -7.19 -12.99
C TYR A 361 12.28 -7.36 -13.86
N THR A 362 11.88 -8.59 -14.13
CA THR A 362 10.65 -8.90 -14.87
C THR A 362 9.63 -9.57 -13.97
N ALA A 363 8.48 -8.91 -13.78
CA ALA A 363 7.41 -9.46 -12.96
C ALA A 363 6.01 -9.33 -13.61
N GLY A 364 5.20 -10.39 -13.56
CA GLY A 364 3.87 -10.43 -14.14
C GLY A 364 3.79 -11.25 -15.42
N MET A 365 3.02 -10.75 -16.40
CA MET A 365 2.88 -11.32 -17.76
C MET A 365 2.23 -12.70 -17.88
N THR A 366 1.75 -13.27 -16.77
CA THR A 366 1.11 -14.59 -16.73
C THR A 366 -0.38 -14.53 -16.45
N VAL A 367 -0.80 -13.74 -15.46
CA VAL A 367 -2.21 -13.61 -15.07
C VAL A 367 -2.78 -12.30 -15.62
N ALA A 368 -3.70 -12.43 -16.57
CA ALA A 368 -4.36 -11.29 -17.19
C ALA A 368 -5.10 -10.44 -16.14
N ASP A 369 -5.06 -9.13 -16.33
CA ASP A 369 -5.82 -8.21 -15.52
C ASP A 369 -7.28 -8.15 -16.00
N SER A 370 -8.24 -8.39 -15.11
CA SER A 370 -9.65 -8.42 -15.48
C SER A 370 -10.15 -7.07 -16.04
N ARG A 371 -9.51 -5.96 -15.69
CA ARG A 371 -9.93 -4.62 -16.10
C ARG A 371 -9.60 -4.30 -17.56
N GLU A 372 -8.68 -5.05 -18.18
CA GLU A 372 -8.27 -4.87 -19.57
C GLU A 372 -8.10 -6.23 -20.26
N ALA A 373 -9.00 -6.57 -21.18
CA ALA A 373 -9.11 -7.91 -21.76
C ALA A 373 -7.87 -8.41 -22.54
N HIS A 374 -6.96 -7.51 -22.97
CA HIS A 374 -5.81 -7.87 -23.80
C HIS A 374 -4.54 -7.10 -23.41
N GLY A 375 -3.44 -7.81 -23.19
CA GLY A 375 -2.09 -7.23 -23.04
C GLY A 375 -1.78 -6.56 -21.69
N ALA A 376 -2.65 -6.74 -20.70
CA ALA A 376 -2.47 -6.22 -19.34
C ALA A 376 -2.46 -7.37 -18.34
N PHE A 377 -1.58 -7.29 -17.36
CA PHE A 377 -1.32 -8.38 -16.41
C PHE A 377 -1.24 -7.86 -14.98
N GLN A 378 -1.57 -8.71 -14.04
CA GLN A 378 -1.30 -8.48 -12.63
C GLN A 378 0.19 -8.73 -12.37
N THR A 379 0.82 -7.94 -11.49
CA THR A 379 2.24 -8.08 -11.13
C THR A 379 2.42 -8.22 -9.61
N TYR A 380 1.95 -7.24 -8.82
CA TYR A 380 2.11 -7.21 -7.35
C TYR A 380 3.57 -7.38 -6.89
N ALA A 381 4.50 -6.61 -7.48
CA ALA A 381 5.93 -6.80 -7.25
C ALA A 381 6.73 -5.49 -7.31
N GLN A 382 8.05 -5.55 -7.15
CA GLN A 382 8.98 -4.41 -7.27
C GLN A 382 8.68 -3.36 -6.21
N GLY A 383 8.81 -3.76 -4.94
CA GLY A 383 8.54 -2.90 -3.79
C GLY A 383 7.05 -2.60 -3.62
N PHE A 384 6.17 -3.57 -3.87
CA PHE A 384 4.72 -3.37 -3.75
C PHE A 384 4.21 -3.68 -2.32
N GLY A 385 3.40 -2.78 -1.75
CA GLY A 385 2.78 -2.98 -0.43
C GLY A 385 1.27 -3.20 -0.50
N MET A 386 0.75 -4.26 0.15
CA MET A 386 -0.68 -4.58 0.05
C MET A 386 -1.33 -5.16 1.30
N GLY A 387 -2.54 -4.70 1.59
CA GLY A 387 -3.47 -5.31 2.55
C GLY A 387 -4.69 -5.97 1.92
N VAL A 388 -5.46 -6.68 2.75
CA VAL A 388 -6.73 -7.27 2.33
C VAL A 388 -7.86 -6.28 2.61
N ARG A 389 -8.39 -5.70 1.53
CA ARG A 389 -9.36 -4.59 1.59
C ARG A 389 -10.57 -4.88 2.48
N GLU A 390 -10.80 -4.05 3.50
CA GLU A 390 -11.82 -4.15 4.56
C GLU A 390 -11.56 -5.21 5.66
N PHE A 391 -10.51 -6.01 5.55
CA PHE A 391 -10.21 -7.12 6.47
C PHE A 391 -8.96 -6.89 7.31
N ALA A 392 -7.85 -6.49 6.69
CA ALA A 392 -6.58 -6.27 7.36
C ALA A 392 -5.76 -5.20 6.64
N ALA A 393 -4.95 -4.46 7.39
CA ALA A 393 -4.03 -3.49 6.81
C ALA A 393 -2.87 -4.20 6.08
N GLY A 394 -2.22 -3.46 5.19
CA GLY A 394 -1.11 -3.96 4.38
C GLY A 394 0.25 -3.93 5.08
N GLY A 395 1.20 -4.60 4.43
CA GLY A 395 2.61 -4.54 4.77
C GLY A 395 3.35 -3.40 4.08
N ILE A 396 4.67 -3.46 4.18
CA ILE A 396 5.59 -2.57 3.46
C ILE A 396 6.43 -3.41 2.51
N GLY A 397 6.35 -3.11 1.22
CA GLY A 397 7.23 -3.67 0.21
C GLY A 397 8.33 -2.69 -0.15
N ILE A 398 9.57 -3.16 -0.21
CA ILE A 398 10.75 -2.36 -0.54
C ILE A 398 11.56 -3.11 -1.60
N LEU A 399 11.77 -2.47 -2.74
CA LEU A 399 12.87 -2.80 -3.65
C LEU A 399 13.90 -1.69 -3.52
N TYR A 400 15.13 -2.06 -3.20
CA TYR A 400 16.27 -1.17 -3.16
C TYR A 400 17.27 -1.65 -4.22
N ASP A 401 17.59 -0.76 -5.15
CA ASP A 401 18.65 -0.92 -6.14
C ASP A 401 19.78 0.09 -5.83
N GLY A 402 21.02 -0.35 -6.01
CA GLY A 402 22.22 0.36 -5.55
C GLY A 402 22.95 1.13 -6.65
N SER A 403 23.20 0.51 -7.79
CA SER A 403 23.83 1.14 -8.94
C SER A 403 23.78 0.23 -10.15
N GLY A 404 23.42 0.74 -11.33
CA GLY A 404 23.45 -0.11 -12.51
C GLY A 404 22.97 0.57 -13.78
N ASN A 405 22.50 -0.20 -14.75
CA ASN A 405 21.63 0.32 -15.82
C ASN A 405 20.56 -0.74 -16.01
N ASP A 406 19.50 -0.58 -15.24
CA ASP A 406 18.62 -1.63 -14.81
C ASP A 406 17.29 -1.53 -15.54
N GLN A 407 16.62 -2.67 -15.64
CA GLN A 407 15.36 -2.78 -16.38
C GLN A 407 14.26 -3.29 -15.46
N PHE A 408 13.32 -2.41 -15.14
CA PHE A 408 12.13 -2.73 -14.35
C PHE A 408 10.93 -2.91 -15.26
N THR A 409 10.52 -4.16 -15.48
CA THR A 409 9.37 -4.50 -16.32
C THR A 409 8.22 -5.10 -15.49
N GLY A 410 7.07 -4.44 -15.54
CA GLY A 410 5.82 -4.92 -14.94
C GLY A 410 4.60 -4.47 -15.74
N SER A 411 3.40 -4.74 -15.21
CA SER A 411 2.14 -4.27 -15.82
C SER A 411 1.30 -3.51 -14.80
N TYR A 412 0.52 -4.21 -13.98
CA TYR A 412 -0.28 -3.60 -12.92
C TYR A 412 0.28 -3.87 -11.53
N PHE A 413 0.23 -2.87 -10.64
CA PHE A 413 0.60 -3.00 -9.22
C PHE A 413 2.09 -3.29 -9.02
N CYS A 414 2.95 -2.37 -9.43
CA CYS A 414 4.40 -2.53 -9.29
C CYS A 414 5.15 -1.20 -9.09
N GLN A 415 6.47 -1.27 -8.95
CA GLN A 415 7.40 -0.13 -8.94
C GLN A 415 7.05 0.88 -7.84
N GLY A 416 7.18 0.44 -6.58
CA GLY A 416 6.97 1.29 -5.41
C GLY A 416 5.51 1.70 -5.18
N SER A 417 4.53 0.94 -5.67
CA SER A 417 3.11 1.26 -5.52
C SER A 417 2.48 0.58 -4.29
N GLY A 418 1.42 1.18 -3.73
CA GLY A 418 0.70 0.66 -2.57
C GLY A 418 -0.78 0.43 -2.83
N TYR A 419 -1.35 -0.60 -2.20
CA TYR A 419 -2.78 -0.91 -2.22
C TYR A 419 -3.32 -1.25 -0.82
N TRP A 420 -4.42 -0.59 -0.43
CA TRP A 420 -5.13 -0.83 0.83
C TRP A 420 -4.25 -0.86 2.09
N LEU A 421 -4.04 0.32 2.69
CA LEU A 421 -3.34 0.47 3.97
C LEU A 421 -1.95 -0.22 3.98
N GLY A 422 -1.32 -0.36 2.82
CA GLY A 422 0.06 -0.80 2.65
C GLY A 422 0.93 0.35 2.14
N ALA A 423 2.25 0.15 2.15
CA ALA A 423 3.20 1.06 1.56
C ALA A 423 4.11 0.33 0.58
N GLY A 424 4.15 0.80 -0.67
CA GLY A 424 5.16 0.37 -1.64
C GLY A 424 6.27 1.40 -1.75
N ILE A 425 7.50 0.92 -1.87
CA ILE A 425 8.70 1.75 -1.95
C ILE A 425 9.67 1.12 -2.96
N LEU A 426 10.06 1.89 -3.96
CA LEU A 426 11.21 1.59 -4.81
C LEU A 426 12.25 2.69 -4.59
N VAL A 427 13.46 2.31 -4.22
CA VAL A 427 14.62 3.19 -4.12
C VAL A 427 15.64 2.71 -5.13
N ASP A 428 15.93 3.53 -6.12
CA ASP A 428 17.04 3.38 -7.03
C ASP A 428 18.00 4.55 -6.79
N ARG A 429 19.29 4.30 -6.91
CA ARG A 429 20.33 5.25 -6.46
C ARG A 429 21.11 5.86 -7.59
N SER A 430 21.36 5.10 -8.65
CA SER A 430 22.06 5.62 -9.81
C SER A 430 22.04 4.62 -10.96
N GLY A 431 21.89 5.13 -12.17
CA GLY A 431 22.02 4.31 -13.36
C GLY A 431 21.48 5.02 -14.57
N ASN A 432 21.32 4.34 -15.70
CA ASN A 432 20.45 4.86 -16.76
C ASN A 432 19.39 3.79 -16.99
N ASP A 433 18.31 3.94 -16.26
CA ASP A 433 17.39 2.89 -15.91
C ASP A 433 16.12 2.99 -16.74
N ARG A 434 15.49 1.84 -16.97
CA ARG A 434 14.24 1.77 -17.74
C ARG A 434 13.12 1.16 -16.91
N TYR A 435 12.09 1.98 -16.68
CA TYR A 435 10.89 1.60 -15.97
C TYR A 435 9.72 1.44 -16.93
N THR A 436 9.28 0.21 -17.16
CA THR A 436 8.12 -0.10 -18.01
C THR A 436 6.99 -0.69 -17.19
N ALA A 437 5.84 -0.01 -17.17
CA ALA A 437 4.64 -0.50 -16.52
C ALA A 437 3.38 -0.13 -17.31
N ARG A 438 2.22 -0.67 -16.89
CA ARG A 438 0.92 -0.31 -17.47
C ARG A 438 0.22 0.71 -16.59
N ARG A 439 -0.28 0.33 -15.42
CA ARG A 439 -1.10 1.21 -14.56
C ARG A 439 -1.04 0.79 -13.12
N TYR A 440 -1.32 1.71 -12.19
CA TYR A 440 -1.16 1.46 -10.75
C TYR A 440 0.31 1.11 -10.43
N ALA A 441 1.22 1.92 -10.96
CA ALA A 441 2.65 1.69 -10.95
C ALA A 441 3.45 2.98 -10.69
N GLN A 442 4.75 2.91 -10.46
CA GLN A 442 5.65 4.07 -10.31
C GLN A 442 5.17 5.03 -9.23
N ALA A 443 5.24 4.58 -7.97
CA ALA A 443 4.81 5.32 -6.78
C ALA A 443 3.30 5.60 -6.66
N ALA A 444 2.43 4.79 -7.28
CA ALA A 444 1.00 5.02 -7.15
C ALA A 444 0.49 4.59 -5.75
N GLY A 445 -0.20 5.49 -5.05
CA GLY A 445 -0.91 5.18 -3.80
C GLY A 445 -2.40 4.96 -4.04
N ILE A 446 -2.94 3.79 -3.67
CA ILE A 446 -4.27 3.35 -4.09
C ILE A 446 -5.10 2.83 -2.91
N HIS A 447 -6.31 3.36 -2.74
CA HIS A 447 -7.25 2.95 -1.67
C HIS A 447 -6.63 3.09 -0.27
N ASP A 448 -6.39 4.33 0.18
CA ASP A 448 -5.75 4.59 1.48
C ASP A 448 -4.37 3.92 1.62
N ALA A 449 -3.56 3.91 0.55
CA ALA A 449 -2.20 3.37 0.57
C ALA A 449 -1.16 4.40 0.13
N ALA A 450 0.09 4.14 0.49
CA ALA A 450 1.25 4.96 0.15
C ALA A 450 2.08 4.31 -0.96
N GLY A 451 2.50 5.11 -1.94
CA GLY A 451 3.49 4.70 -2.95
C GLY A 451 4.64 5.70 -3.01
N ILE A 452 5.87 5.20 -3.06
CA ILE A 452 7.11 5.98 -3.16
C ILE A 452 8.00 5.36 -4.25
N LEU A 453 8.46 6.20 -5.17
CA LEU A 453 9.59 5.90 -6.05
C LEU A 453 10.58 7.03 -5.86
N TYR A 454 11.78 6.66 -5.45
CA TYR A 454 12.91 7.54 -5.27
C TYR A 454 14.01 7.06 -6.21
N GLU A 455 14.40 7.90 -7.15
CA GLU A 455 15.58 7.71 -8.00
C GLU A 455 16.64 8.72 -7.57
N GLY A 456 17.92 8.37 -7.63
CA GLY A 456 19.05 9.14 -7.14
C GLY A 456 19.86 9.91 -8.19
N SER A 457 20.19 9.31 -9.33
CA SER A 457 20.79 10.01 -10.47
C SER A 457 20.88 9.18 -11.75
N GLY A 458 20.70 9.84 -12.89
CA GLY A 458 21.17 9.40 -14.20
C GLY A 458 20.16 9.70 -15.29
N ASP A 459 20.35 9.23 -16.54
CA ASP A 459 19.44 9.59 -17.63
C ASP A 459 18.39 8.47 -17.84
N ASP A 460 17.22 8.62 -17.21
CA ASP A 460 16.24 7.53 -17.04
C ASP A 460 15.03 7.59 -17.99
N GLU A 461 14.44 6.42 -18.26
CA GLU A 461 13.23 6.28 -19.08
C GLU A 461 12.06 5.69 -18.27
N TYR A 462 11.02 6.50 -18.04
CA TYR A 462 9.80 6.10 -17.36
C TYR A 462 8.63 5.96 -18.32
N ASN A 463 8.18 4.74 -18.58
CA ASN A 463 7.03 4.44 -19.43
C ASN A 463 5.88 3.83 -18.62
N ALA A 464 4.74 4.51 -18.60
CA ALA A 464 3.50 3.99 -18.06
C ALA A 464 2.29 4.46 -18.87
N TRP A 465 1.14 3.81 -18.72
CA TRP A 465 -0.10 4.28 -19.34
C TRP A 465 -0.82 5.32 -18.50
N GLY A 466 -1.08 5.03 -17.23
CA GLY A 466 -1.79 5.96 -16.36
C GLY A 466 -1.95 5.48 -14.94
N VAL A 467 -2.40 6.36 -14.05
CA VAL A 467 -2.37 6.13 -12.59
C VAL A 467 -0.98 5.71 -12.16
N SER A 468 -0.01 6.57 -12.46
CA SER A 468 1.41 6.32 -12.24
C SER A 468 2.20 7.59 -11.92
N GLN A 469 3.51 7.49 -11.73
CA GLN A 469 4.42 8.63 -11.54
C GLN A 469 3.93 9.54 -10.40
N GLY A 470 3.77 8.96 -9.22
CA GLY A 470 3.34 9.66 -8.02
C GLY A 470 1.85 9.99 -7.98
N CYS A 471 1.00 9.21 -8.65
CA CYS A 471 -0.45 9.42 -8.60
C CYS A 471 -1.04 8.98 -7.25
N GLY A 472 -1.88 9.82 -6.65
CA GLY A 472 -2.75 9.44 -5.53
C GLY A 472 -4.17 9.13 -6.00
N HIS A 473 -4.65 7.91 -5.75
CA HIS A 473 -5.98 7.45 -6.15
C HIS A 473 -6.79 6.89 -4.98
N ASP A 474 -8.08 7.25 -4.91
CA ASP A 474 -9.03 6.76 -3.89
C ASP A 474 -8.46 6.89 -2.47
N PHE A 475 -8.28 8.13 -2.01
CA PHE A 475 -7.63 8.48 -0.73
C PHE A 475 -6.16 8.08 -0.58
N GLY A 476 -5.57 7.39 -1.55
CA GLY A 476 -4.15 7.05 -1.55
C GLY A 476 -3.23 8.24 -1.80
N VAL A 477 -1.97 8.07 -1.45
CA VAL A 477 -0.89 9.05 -1.57
C VAL A 477 0.23 8.47 -2.42
N GLY A 478 0.54 9.11 -3.54
CA GLY A 478 1.69 8.77 -4.37
C GLY A 478 2.74 9.87 -4.34
N MET A 479 4.02 9.51 -4.24
CA MET A 479 5.13 10.44 -4.32
C MET A 479 6.26 9.89 -5.20
N PHE A 480 6.50 10.58 -6.32
CA PHE A 480 7.62 10.32 -7.21
C PHE A 480 8.70 11.38 -6.97
N ILE A 481 9.94 10.93 -6.74
CA ILE A 481 11.09 11.77 -6.39
C ILE A 481 12.22 11.42 -7.35
N GLU A 482 12.50 12.35 -8.26
CA GLU A 482 13.67 12.33 -9.15
C GLU A 482 14.71 13.34 -8.64
N ARG A 483 15.93 12.87 -8.42
CA ARG A 483 17.02 13.66 -7.83
C ARG A 483 17.93 14.25 -8.91
N GLY A 484 17.99 13.64 -10.10
CA GLY A 484 18.33 14.37 -11.31
C GLY A 484 19.01 13.56 -12.40
N GLY A 485 18.95 14.11 -13.61
CA GLY A 485 19.18 13.33 -14.81
C GLY A 485 18.96 14.16 -16.06
N ASN A 486 18.81 13.53 -17.22
CA ASN A 486 18.06 14.12 -18.33
C ASN A 486 16.99 13.11 -18.72
N ASP A 487 15.88 13.17 -18.00
CA ASP A 487 14.96 12.06 -17.88
C ASP A 487 13.82 12.15 -18.88
N ARG A 488 13.22 11.01 -19.18
CA ARG A 488 12.07 10.93 -20.06
C ARG A 488 10.89 10.29 -19.37
N TYR A 489 9.83 11.09 -19.20
CA TYR A 489 8.58 10.67 -18.58
C TYR A 489 7.48 10.50 -19.62
N GLU A 490 6.97 9.29 -19.80
CA GLU A 490 5.87 8.98 -20.70
C GLU A 490 4.66 8.43 -19.94
N ALA A 491 3.55 9.18 -19.98
CA ALA A 491 2.26 8.78 -19.43
C ALA A 491 1.08 9.40 -20.21
N GLN A 492 -0.10 8.78 -20.15
CA GLN A 492 -1.29 9.26 -20.87
C GLN A 492 -2.32 9.95 -19.97
N TRP A 493 -2.57 9.47 -18.76
CA TRP A 493 -3.62 10.03 -17.88
C TRP A 493 -3.39 9.73 -16.40
N LEU A 494 -3.81 10.66 -15.52
CA LEU A 494 -3.65 10.55 -14.06
C LEU A 494 -2.22 10.16 -13.65
N SER A 495 -1.24 10.91 -14.11
CA SER A 495 0.17 10.68 -13.77
C SER A 495 0.91 12.01 -13.57
N GLN A 496 2.19 11.94 -13.20
CA GLN A 496 3.04 13.11 -12.96
C GLN A 496 2.45 13.97 -11.83
N GLY A 497 2.23 13.32 -10.69
CA GLY A 497 1.72 13.97 -9.48
C GLY A 497 0.21 14.27 -9.52
N ALA A 498 -0.57 13.51 -10.28
CA ALA A 498 -2.01 13.69 -10.35
C ALA A 498 -2.72 13.10 -9.11
N GLY A 499 -3.77 13.78 -8.65
CA GLY A 499 -4.70 13.26 -7.65
C GLY A 499 -6.08 12.95 -8.23
N SER A 500 -6.67 11.84 -7.82
CA SER A 500 -8.05 11.46 -8.18
C SER A 500 -8.81 10.78 -7.05
N SER A 501 -10.13 10.91 -7.05
CA SER A 501 -11.03 10.31 -6.05
C SER A 501 -10.60 10.57 -4.60
N ALA A 502 -10.32 11.84 -4.26
CA ALA A 502 -9.77 12.30 -2.98
C ALA A 502 -8.34 11.86 -2.63
N GLY A 503 -7.60 11.26 -3.57
CA GLY A 503 -6.18 10.99 -3.43
C GLY A 503 -5.30 12.24 -3.56
N CYS A 504 -4.05 12.11 -3.11
CA CYS A 504 -2.99 13.12 -3.21
C CYS A 504 -1.82 12.60 -4.04
N GLY A 505 -1.58 13.22 -5.20
CA GLY A 505 -0.43 12.93 -6.04
C GLY A 505 0.64 14.01 -5.95
N LEU A 506 1.89 13.57 -5.91
CA LEU A 506 3.07 14.42 -5.74
C LEU A 506 4.18 13.96 -6.69
N PHE A 507 4.71 14.89 -7.46
CA PHE A 507 5.83 14.64 -8.37
C PHE A 507 6.88 15.72 -8.18
N PHE A 508 8.12 15.31 -7.94
CA PHE A 508 9.26 16.17 -7.71
C PHE A 508 10.42 15.73 -8.60
N ASP A 509 10.86 16.63 -9.46
CA ASP A 509 12.11 16.55 -10.20
C ASP A 509 13.04 17.66 -9.71
N GLU A 510 14.24 17.29 -9.28
CA GLU A 510 15.20 18.25 -8.72
C GLU A 510 16.13 18.90 -9.74
N ASN A 511 16.46 18.28 -10.86
CA ASN A 511 17.45 18.82 -11.78
C ASN A 511 17.54 17.99 -13.06
N GLY A 512 17.53 18.64 -14.22
CA GLY A 512 17.82 17.93 -15.46
C GLY A 512 17.59 18.75 -16.71
N ASN A 513 17.50 18.11 -17.86
CA ASN A 513 16.84 18.73 -19.02
C ASN A 513 15.84 17.71 -19.56
N ASP A 514 14.63 17.76 -19.01
CA ASP A 514 13.78 16.58 -19.00
C ASP A 514 12.72 16.60 -20.09
N GLY A 515 12.20 15.43 -20.42
CA GLY A 515 11.21 15.20 -21.46
C GLY A 515 9.90 14.70 -20.88
N TYR A 516 8.95 15.60 -20.64
CA TYR A 516 7.62 15.24 -20.10
C TYR A 516 6.62 14.95 -21.22
N CYS A 517 6.59 13.71 -21.70
CA CYS A 517 5.70 13.27 -22.77
C CYS A 517 4.24 13.05 -22.28
N GLY A 518 3.28 13.23 -23.20
CA GLY A 518 1.83 13.06 -22.95
C GLY A 518 1.02 14.36 -23.07
N ASN A 519 -0.19 14.29 -23.63
CA ASN A 519 -1.08 15.46 -23.82
C ASN A 519 -2.38 15.35 -23.02
N GLY A 520 -2.46 14.38 -22.09
CA GLY A 520 -3.65 14.17 -21.29
C GLY A 520 -3.92 15.34 -20.34
N ASP A 521 -5.20 15.67 -20.15
CA ASP A 521 -5.58 16.78 -19.28
C ASP A 521 -5.32 16.54 -17.79
N THR A 522 -5.10 15.27 -17.46
CA THR A 522 -4.97 14.75 -16.10
C THR A 522 -3.52 14.48 -15.70
N LEU A 523 -2.57 15.13 -16.37
CA LEU A 523 -1.13 15.06 -16.08
C LEU A 523 -0.65 16.31 -15.31
N ARG A 524 0.59 16.26 -14.80
CA ARG A 524 1.37 17.42 -14.31
C ARG A 524 0.64 18.23 -13.24
N GLY A 525 0.43 17.55 -12.11
CA GLY A 525 -0.20 18.15 -10.95
C GLY A 525 -1.70 18.37 -11.14
N TYR A 526 -2.39 17.47 -11.84
CA TYR A 526 -3.85 17.54 -11.96
C TYR A 526 -4.54 17.20 -10.63
N GLY A 527 -5.43 18.05 -10.17
CA GLY A 527 -6.27 17.81 -9.00
C GLY A 527 -7.70 18.28 -9.25
N ALA A 528 -8.68 17.38 -9.21
CA ALA A 528 -10.06 17.69 -9.54
C ALA A 528 -11.08 17.04 -8.62
N TYR A 529 -12.29 17.58 -8.65
CA TYR A 529 -13.39 17.10 -7.84
C TYR A 529 -14.07 15.91 -8.50
N ASP A 530 -14.30 14.90 -7.70
CA ASP A 530 -15.02 13.70 -8.06
C ASP A 530 -16.50 13.91 -7.70
N ASP A 531 -17.36 14.08 -8.71
CA ASP A 531 -18.80 14.34 -8.52
C ASP A 531 -19.55 13.16 -7.87
N ARG A 532 -19.00 11.95 -7.98
CA ARG A 532 -19.58 10.77 -7.34
C ARG A 532 -19.29 10.79 -5.85
N ARG A 533 -18.05 11.10 -5.47
CA ARG A 533 -17.60 11.14 -4.06
C ARG A 533 -17.92 12.45 -3.36
N ASP A 534 -18.19 13.49 -4.12
CA ASP A 534 -18.35 14.87 -3.66
C ASP A 534 -17.11 15.36 -2.88
N MET A 535 -15.93 15.07 -3.44
CA MET A 535 -14.63 15.33 -2.81
C MET A 535 -13.59 15.78 -3.83
N ILE A 536 -12.66 16.62 -3.37
CA ILE A 536 -11.56 17.17 -4.16
C ILE A 536 -10.28 16.35 -3.99
N SER A 537 -9.52 16.19 -5.08
CA SER A 537 -8.18 15.60 -5.07
C SER A 537 -7.07 16.64 -5.21
N VAL A 538 -5.93 16.35 -4.58
CA VAL A 538 -4.73 17.19 -4.64
C VAL A 538 -3.76 16.60 -5.65
N GLY A 539 -3.28 17.40 -6.59
CA GLY A 539 -2.19 17.01 -7.48
C GLY A 539 -1.15 18.11 -7.56
N LEU A 540 0.12 17.78 -7.36
CA LEU A 540 1.23 18.73 -7.41
C LEU A 540 2.36 18.21 -8.28
N PHE A 541 2.88 19.08 -9.13
CA PHE A 541 4.03 18.82 -10.00
C PHE A 541 5.09 19.89 -9.79
N ILE A 542 6.31 19.51 -9.48
CA ILE A 542 7.41 20.44 -9.32
C ILE A 542 8.60 19.89 -10.08
N ASP A 543 8.97 20.60 -11.14
CA ASP A 543 10.31 20.56 -11.72
C ASP A 543 11.08 21.78 -11.18
N ARG A 544 12.24 21.53 -10.56
CA ARG A 544 13.01 22.60 -9.92
C ARG A 544 13.82 23.43 -10.91
N ALA A 545 14.46 22.77 -11.87
CA ALA A 545 15.59 23.31 -12.58
C ALA A 545 15.88 22.49 -13.82
N GLY A 546 16.01 23.17 -14.95
CA GLY A 546 16.35 22.50 -16.18
C GLY A 546 16.00 23.32 -17.39
N ARG A 547 16.18 22.72 -18.57
CA ARG A 547 15.63 23.23 -19.83
C ARG A 547 14.77 22.15 -20.45
N ASP A 548 13.55 22.08 -19.94
CA ASP A 548 12.72 20.91 -20.13
C ASP A 548 11.83 21.04 -21.35
N SER A 549 11.41 19.91 -21.87
CA SER A 549 10.59 19.79 -23.06
C SER A 549 9.23 19.21 -22.72
N PHE A 550 8.19 19.93 -23.14
CA PHE A 550 6.80 19.55 -22.95
C PHE A 550 6.06 19.56 -24.30
N PRO A 551 5.12 18.64 -24.53
CA PRO A 551 4.29 18.66 -25.72
C PRO A 551 3.29 19.83 -25.66
N SER A 552 3.38 20.70 -26.67
CA SER A 552 2.57 21.91 -26.86
C SER A 552 2.56 22.95 -25.72
N GLY A 553 3.70 23.59 -25.42
CA GLY A 553 3.83 25.01 -25.00
C GLY A 553 3.02 25.57 -23.82
N ALA A 554 2.23 24.77 -23.10
CA ALA A 554 1.37 25.21 -22.01
C ALA A 554 2.17 25.54 -20.73
N GLU A 555 3.36 24.96 -20.55
CA GLU A 555 4.29 25.29 -19.47
C GLU A 555 5.26 26.45 -19.80
N ASN A 556 5.01 27.26 -20.84
CA ASN A 556 5.75 28.53 -21.02
C ASN A 556 5.59 29.50 -19.82
N ALA A 557 4.57 29.27 -18.97
CA ALA A 557 4.46 29.88 -17.66
C ALA A 557 5.18 29.02 -16.62
N ARG A 558 6.12 29.63 -15.87
CA ARG A 558 6.88 28.96 -14.79
C ARG A 558 6.01 28.30 -13.70
N ILE A 559 4.75 28.70 -13.55
CA ILE A 559 3.79 28.16 -12.56
C ILE A 559 2.40 28.16 -13.19
N TRP A 560 1.62 27.09 -12.99
CA TRP A 560 0.25 26.94 -13.51
C TRP A 560 -0.70 26.26 -12.50
N ARG A 561 -2.00 26.30 -12.82
CA ARG A 561 -3.04 25.54 -12.13
C ARG A 561 -3.61 24.50 -13.11
N ARG A 562 -3.88 23.29 -12.64
CA ARG A 562 -4.45 22.18 -13.42
C ARG A 562 -5.64 21.56 -12.67
N GLY A 563 -6.77 21.42 -13.36
CA GLY A 563 -8.02 20.99 -12.71
C GLY A 563 -8.59 22.07 -11.78
N GLU A 564 -9.19 21.65 -10.67
CA GLU A 564 -9.81 22.56 -9.70
C GLU A 564 -8.86 23.00 -8.59
N ILE A 565 -7.99 22.14 -8.06
CA ILE A 565 -7.00 22.52 -7.02
C ILE A 565 -5.61 21.92 -7.27
N GLY A 566 -5.36 21.39 -8.47
CA GLY A 566 -4.03 20.95 -8.84
C GLY A 566 -3.17 22.11 -9.31
N ALA A 567 -1.86 22.00 -9.18
CA ALA A 567 -0.93 23.00 -9.65
C ALA A 567 0.43 22.40 -10.00
N GLY A 568 1.21 23.12 -10.81
CA GLY A 568 2.58 22.75 -11.05
C GLY A 568 3.49 23.93 -11.35
N MET A 569 4.80 23.67 -11.33
CA MET A 569 5.82 24.64 -11.69
C MET A 569 7.01 24.01 -12.42
N VAL A 570 7.68 24.85 -13.20
CA VAL A 570 9.05 24.63 -13.71
C VAL A 570 9.89 25.80 -13.20
N GLY A 571 10.87 25.49 -12.36
CA GLY A 571 11.73 26.46 -11.70
C GLY A 571 12.95 26.86 -12.53
N ASP A 572 13.72 27.80 -12.00
CA ASP A 572 15.03 28.20 -12.53
C ASP A 572 16.18 27.80 -11.60
N GLY A 573 15.92 26.86 -10.67
CA GLY A 573 16.84 26.43 -9.64
C GLY A 573 16.99 27.34 -8.43
N SER A 574 16.36 28.52 -8.41
CA SER A 574 16.50 29.48 -7.29
C SER A 574 15.69 29.11 -6.03
N SER A 575 14.67 28.27 -6.16
CA SER A 575 13.85 27.81 -5.04
C SER A 575 14.39 26.52 -4.43
N VAL A 576 14.39 26.43 -3.10
CA VAL A 576 14.55 25.15 -2.39
C VAL A 576 13.28 24.32 -2.62
N VAL A 577 13.41 23.06 -3.01
CA VAL A 577 12.27 22.28 -3.51
C VAL A 577 11.61 21.39 -2.48
N LEU A 578 12.37 20.82 -1.55
CA LEU A 578 11.77 19.86 -0.64
C LEU A 578 11.62 20.43 0.76
N TRP A 579 10.36 20.46 1.18
CA TRP A 579 10.03 20.44 2.58
C TRP A 579 10.29 19.03 3.10
N LYS A 580 11.29 18.90 3.97
CA LYS A 580 11.59 17.65 4.66
C LYS A 580 11.08 17.76 6.09
N GLU A 581 10.04 17.00 6.41
CA GLU A 581 9.77 16.64 7.80
C GLU A 581 10.69 15.48 8.17
N PRO A 582 11.19 15.42 9.41
CA PRO A 582 12.04 14.31 9.81
C PRO A 582 11.24 13.00 9.79
N TRP A 583 11.83 11.96 9.22
CA TRP A 583 11.30 10.61 9.36
C TRP A 583 11.30 10.24 10.84
N GLN A 584 10.11 9.95 11.36
CA GLN A 584 9.94 9.40 12.69
C GLN A 584 9.14 8.13 12.56
N GLN A 585 9.83 7.02 12.65
CA GLN A 585 9.20 5.72 12.80
C GLN A 585 8.38 5.74 14.09
N LYS A 586 7.06 5.62 13.94
CA LYS A 586 6.15 5.48 15.07
C LYS A 586 5.79 4.02 15.20
N ARG A 587 6.12 3.42 16.34
CA ARG A 587 5.61 2.10 16.69
C ARG A 587 4.12 2.19 16.96
N THR A 588 3.34 1.27 16.39
CA THR A 588 2.01 1.04 16.93
C THR A 588 2.11 0.51 18.36
N VAL A 589 1.36 1.12 19.28
CA VAL A 589 1.03 0.46 20.53
C VAL A 589 0.18 -0.75 20.17
N ARG A 590 0.54 -1.96 20.62
CA ARG A 590 -0.28 -3.16 20.45
C ARG A 590 -1.73 -2.79 20.80
N ASN A 591 -2.59 -2.73 19.79
CA ASN A 591 -4.00 -2.43 20.00
C ASN A 591 -4.60 -3.52 20.90
N ALA A 592 -5.70 -3.19 21.58
CA ALA A 592 -6.45 -4.22 22.31
C ALA A 592 -6.74 -5.40 21.36
N PRO A 593 -6.70 -6.65 21.85
CA PRO A 593 -6.94 -7.82 21.01
C PRO A 593 -8.21 -7.63 20.19
N VAL A 594 -8.11 -7.83 18.87
CA VAL A 594 -9.28 -7.80 18.01
C VAL A 594 -10.16 -8.97 18.43
N PRO A 595 -11.44 -8.76 18.79
CA PRO A 595 -12.33 -9.86 19.17
C PRO A 595 -12.38 -10.88 18.05
N VAL A 596 -12.10 -12.14 18.38
CA VAL A 596 -12.23 -13.26 17.44
C VAL A 596 -13.73 -13.49 17.23
N PRO A 597 -14.25 -13.39 16.00
CA PRO A 597 -15.66 -13.70 15.73
C PRO A 597 -16.00 -15.14 16.14
N GLU A 598 -17.14 -15.34 16.82
CA GLU A 598 -17.59 -16.68 17.21
C GLU A 598 -17.93 -17.56 15.98
N GLU A 599 -17.65 -18.86 16.07
CA GLU A 599 -18.09 -19.85 15.08
C GLU A 599 -19.61 -20.04 15.17
N ASP A 600 -20.36 -19.28 14.37
CA ASP A 600 -21.79 -19.49 14.25
C ASP A 600 -22.10 -20.54 13.17
N ASN A 601 -22.29 -21.80 13.61
CA ASN A 601 -22.68 -22.94 12.77
C ASN A 601 -24.11 -22.84 12.19
N LYS A 602 -24.83 -21.70 12.37
CA LYS A 602 -26.28 -21.62 12.12
C LYS A 602 -26.78 -20.34 11.45
N THR A 603 -26.01 -19.71 10.57
CA THR A 603 -26.54 -18.61 9.74
C THR A 603 -26.64 -18.99 8.26
N GLN A 604 -27.50 -19.97 7.96
CA GLN A 604 -28.10 -20.10 6.61
C GLN A 604 -29.07 -18.93 6.41
N GLY A 605 -28.52 -17.78 6.02
CA GLY A 605 -29.30 -16.65 5.54
C GLY A 605 -29.89 -16.94 4.16
N ILE A 606 -30.84 -16.10 3.74
CA ILE A 606 -31.31 -16.08 2.36
C ILE A 606 -30.14 -15.70 1.45
N THR A 607 -29.80 -16.59 0.51
CA THR A 607 -28.76 -16.33 -0.50
C THR A 607 -29.35 -15.66 -1.73
N LEU A 608 -28.59 -14.74 -2.32
CA LEU A 608 -28.90 -14.11 -3.59
C LEU A 608 -27.87 -14.60 -4.62
N PRO A 609 -28.23 -15.56 -5.52
CA PRO A 609 -27.29 -16.13 -6.48
C PRO A 609 -26.57 -15.06 -7.33
N GLU A 610 -27.27 -13.97 -7.65
CA GLU A 610 -26.71 -12.83 -8.39
C GLU A 610 -25.57 -12.12 -7.66
N LEU A 611 -25.59 -12.10 -6.33
CA LEU A 611 -24.56 -11.47 -5.50
C LEU A 611 -23.46 -12.46 -5.07
N GLU A 612 -23.73 -13.77 -5.13
CA GLU A 612 -22.71 -14.81 -4.92
C GLU A 612 -21.88 -15.08 -6.18
N ALA A 613 -22.40 -14.71 -7.36
CA ALA A 613 -21.67 -14.83 -8.62
C ALA A 613 -20.40 -13.95 -8.67
N PRO A 614 -19.46 -14.23 -9.60
CA PRO A 614 -18.31 -13.36 -9.85
C PRO A 614 -18.73 -11.98 -10.38
N LEU A 615 -18.36 -10.90 -9.66
CA LEU A 615 -18.74 -9.51 -9.94
C LEU A 615 -17.56 -8.61 -10.36
N PHE A 616 -16.61 -9.16 -11.13
CA PHE A 616 -15.35 -8.47 -11.45
C PHE A 616 -15.47 -7.28 -12.41
N LEU A 617 -16.50 -7.24 -13.26
CA LEU A 617 -16.62 -6.27 -14.36
C LEU A 617 -17.91 -5.49 -14.27
N GLU A 618 -17.94 -4.30 -14.87
CA GLU A 618 -19.13 -3.45 -15.00
C GLU A 618 -20.37 -4.24 -15.43
N ASP A 619 -20.25 -4.95 -16.54
CA ASP A 619 -21.32 -5.78 -17.07
C ASP A 619 -21.84 -6.84 -16.08
N SER A 620 -20.99 -7.41 -15.21
CA SER A 620 -21.42 -8.46 -14.30
C SER A 620 -22.27 -7.92 -13.15
N TRP A 621 -21.92 -6.76 -12.57
CA TRP A 621 -22.79 -6.13 -11.58
C TRP A 621 -24.02 -5.46 -12.19
N GLU A 622 -23.97 -4.97 -13.44
CA GLU A 622 -25.18 -4.49 -14.13
C GLU A 622 -26.19 -5.62 -14.39
N ARG A 623 -25.72 -6.80 -14.82
CA ARG A 623 -26.59 -7.97 -15.00
C ARG A 623 -27.21 -8.44 -13.69
N ALA A 624 -26.40 -8.53 -12.63
CA ALA A 624 -26.89 -8.86 -11.30
C ALA A 624 -27.98 -7.87 -10.85
N ALA A 625 -27.71 -6.57 -10.98
CA ALA A 625 -28.65 -5.53 -10.60
C ALA A 625 -29.96 -5.55 -11.41
N THR A 626 -29.87 -5.82 -12.72
CA THR A 626 -31.04 -5.95 -13.58
C THR A 626 -31.94 -7.11 -13.14
N SER A 627 -31.34 -8.28 -12.89
CA SER A 627 -32.07 -9.46 -12.46
C SER A 627 -32.73 -9.28 -11.09
N LEU A 628 -32.01 -8.68 -10.13
CA LEU A 628 -32.53 -8.39 -8.80
C LEU A 628 -33.65 -7.35 -8.83
N ALA A 629 -33.51 -6.28 -9.61
CA ALA A 629 -34.52 -5.22 -9.71
C ALA A 629 -35.84 -5.74 -10.33
N ALA A 630 -35.77 -6.73 -11.23
CA ALA A 630 -36.96 -7.35 -11.83
C ALA A 630 -37.86 -8.07 -10.81
N ARG A 631 -37.36 -8.37 -9.60
CA ARG A 631 -38.12 -8.95 -8.50
C ARG A 631 -38.99 -7.93 -7.75
N GLY A 632 -38.87 -6.64 -8.06
CA GLY A 632 -39.62 -5.58 -7.40
C GLY A 632 -39.15 -5.28 -5.96
N PRO A 633 -39.87 -4.45 -5.20
CA PRO A 633 -39.44 -3.96 -3.88
C PRO A 633 -39.31 -5.05 -2.81
N GLU A 634 -39.85 -6.25 -3.04
CA GLU A 634 -39.75 -7.40 -2.14
C GLU A 634 -38.31 -7.89 -1.96
N VAL A 635 -37.38 -7.50 -2.84
CA VAL A 635 -35.95 -7.86 -2.73
C VAL A 635 -35.20 -7.01 -1.69
N LEU A 636 -35.73 -5.84 -1.28
CA LEU A 636 -35.04 -4.90 -0.38
C LEU A 636 -34.60 -5.53 0.97
N PRO A 637 -35.42 -6.34 1.67
CA PRO A 637 -34.98 -7.06 2.87
C PRO A 637 -33.85 -8.05 2.59
N MET A 638 -33.84 -8.70 1.42
CA MET A 638 -32.79 -9.64 1.03
C MET A 638 -31.49 -8.91 0.73
N LEU A 639 -31.53 -7.77 0.03
CA LEU A 639 -30.33 -6.95 -0.20
C LEU A 639 -29.71 -6.46 1.11
N CYS A 640 -30.56 -6.16 2.11
CA CYS A 640 -30.10 -5.76 3.43
C CYS A 640 -29.30 -6.84 4.17
N THR A 641 -29.48 -8.13 3.82
CA THR A 641 -28.62 -9.17 4.38
C THR A 641 -27.20 -9.03 3.82
N TYR A 642 -27.03 -8.66 2.54
CA TYR A 642 -25.71 -8.49 1.90
C TYR A 642 -25.02 -7.15 2.20
N ALA A 643 -25.70 -6.21 2.85
CA ALA A 643 -25.15 -4.89 3.11
C ALA A 643 -23.88 -4.89 3.98
N ASP A 644 -23.64 -5.94 4.75
CA ASP A 644 -22.41 -6.10 5.56
C ASP A 644 -21.31 -6.92 4.90
N ILE A 645 -21.53 -7.35 3.65
CA ILE A 645 -20.51 -8.00 2.86
C ILE A 645 -19.47 -6.97 2.42
N LYS A 646 -18.24 -7.18 2.86
CA LYS A 646 -17.05 -6.38 2.62
C LYS A 646 -16.50 -6.66 1.22
N ASN A 647 -17.28 -6.31 0.20
CA ASN A 647 -16.85 -6.42 -1.19
C ASN A 647 -17.46 -5.26 -2.00
N VAL A 648 -16.60 -4.47 -2.62
CA VAL A 648 -17.00 -3.25 -3.34
C VAL A 648 -17.94 -3.56 -4.50
N SER A 649 -17.70 -4.67 -5.23
CA SER A 649 -18.56 -5.07 -6.35
C SER A 649 -19.95 -5.50 -5.88
N VAL A 650 -20.07 -6.16 -4.73
CA VAL A 650 -21.38 -6.48 -4.12
C VAL A 650 -22.11 -5.19 -3.75
N GLN A 651 -21.43 -4.26 -3.07
CA GLN A 651 -22.03 -2.98 -2.70
C GLN A 651 -22.48 -2.19 -3.94
N ARG A 652 -21.70 -2.24 -5.02
CA ARG A 652 -22.03 -1.62 -6.31
C ARG A 652 -23.26 -2.26 -6.97
N ALA A 653 -23.36 -3.59 -6.96
CA ALA A 653 -24.53 -4.31 -7.45
C ALA A 653 -25.79 -3.97 -6.64
N ILE A 654 -25.68 -3.87 -5.31
CA ILE A 654 -26.78 -3.43 -4.43
C ILE A 654 -27.20 -2.00 -4.76
N GLU A 655 -26.23 -1.08 -4.85
CA GLU A 655 -26.45 0.33 -5.21
C GLU A 655 -27.24 0.46 -6.53
N GLU A 656 -26.78 -0.24 -7.57
CA GLU A 656 -27.42 -0.20 -8.89
C GLU A 656 -28.81 -0.86 -8.91
N THR A 657 -29.00 -1.93 -8.13
CA THR A 657 -30.32 -2.56 -7.95
C THR A 657 -31.32 -1.56 -7.35
N VAL A 658 -30.90 -0.84 -6.31
CA VAL A 658 -31.76 0.13 -5.60
C VAL A 658 -32.08 1.32 -6.51
N LYS A 659 -31.12 1.80 -7.30
CA LYS A 659 -31.38 2.86 -8.30
C LYS A 659 -32.45 2.47 -9.30
N ARG A 660 -32.41 1.22 -9.79
CA ARG A 660 -33.41 0.68 -10.73
C ARG A 660 -34.78 0.54 -10.09
N LEU A 661 -34.85 -0.04 -8.88
CA LEU A 661 -36.10 -0.10 -8.11
C LEU A 661 -36.68 1.28 -7.85
N GLY A 662 -35.86 2.28 -7.57
CA GLY A 662 -36.31 3.64 -7.32
C GLY A 662 -36.91 4.36 -8.54
N ARG A 663 -36.73 3.84 -9.76
CA ARG A 663 -37.41 4.37 -10.96
C ARG A 663 -38.90 4.01 -10.98
N ASP A 664 -39.22 2.75 -10.64
CA ASP A 664 -40.57 2.20 -10.79
C ASP A 664 -41.31 2.01 -9.44
N HIS A 665 -40.58 1.96 -8.33
CA HIS A 665 -41.09 1.59 -7.00
C HIS A 665 -40.63 2.55 -5.88
N LEU A 666 -40.47 3.83 -6.20
CA LEU A 666 -39.95 4.85 -5.26
C LEU A 666 -40.74 4.92 -3.93
N ALA A 667 -42.07 4.85 -3.97
CA ALA A 667 -42.90 4.89 -2.77
C ALA A 667 -42.66 3.69 -1.84
N ALA A 668 -42.42 2.50 -2.41
CA ALA A 668 -42.09 1.31 -1.63
C ALA A 668 -40.70 1.43 -1.00
N LEU A 669 -39.72 2.00 -1.72
CA LEU A 669 -38.40 2.29 -1.18
C LEU A 669 -38.45 3.30 -0.02
N HIS A 670 -39.27 4.35 -0.14
CA HIS A 670 -39.50 5.31 0.95
C HIS A 670 -40.11 4.63 2.18
N SER A 671 -41.18 3.84 2.01
CA SER A 671 -41.81 3.09 3.11
C SER A 671 -40.81 2.16 3.78
N PHE A 672 -40.02 1.41 3.00
CA PHE A 672 -39.01 0.50 3.52
C PHE A 672 -37.96 1.21 4.38
N LEU A 673 -37.46 2.36 3.92
CA LEU A 673 -36.50 3.18 4.67
C LEU A 673 -37.09 3.72 5.98
N MET A 674 -38.36 4.12 5.98
CA MET A 674 -39.00 4.77 7.13
C MET A 674 -39.52 3.78 8.18
N ASP A 675 -40.01 2.61 7.77
CA ASP A 675 -40.69 1.66 8.66
C ASP A 675 -39.73 0.71 9.39
N LYS A 676 -38.73 0.18 8.67
CA LYS A 676 -37.78 -0.84 9.19
C LYS A 676 -36.39 -0.65 8.58
N PRO A 677 -35.69 0.47 8.87
CA PRO A 677 -34.37 0.69 8.32
C PRO A 677 -33.41 -0.39 8.82
N CYS A 678 -32.81 -1.16 7.90
CA CYS A 678 -31.64 -1.96 8.23
C CYS A 678 -30.47 -0.99 8.44
N ALA A 679 -30.07 -0.80 9.70
CA ALA A 679 -29.04 0.18 10.07
C ALA A 679 -27.73 0.00 9.28
N LYS A 680 -27.36 -1.24 8.95
CA LYS A 680 -26.17 -1.57 8.15
C LYS A 680 -26.31 -1.19 6.67
N ALA A 681 -27.49 -1.35 6.08
CA ALA A 681 -27.76 -1.02 4.68
C ALA A 681 -28.07 0.46 4.43
N LEU A 682 -28.47 1.16 5.49
CA LEU A 682 -28.96 2.53 5.42
C LEU A 682 -28.02 3.50 4.66
N PRO A 683 -26.68 3.47 4.84
CA PRO A 683 -25.79 4.31 4.05
C PRO A 683 -25.89 4.08 2.54
N VAL A 684 -25.84 2.83 2.08
CA VAL A 684 -25.93 2.49 0.65
C VAL A 684 -27.29 2.87 0.08
N LEU A 685 -28.36 2.62 0.83
CA LEU A 685 -29.72 2.96 0.41
C LEU A 685 -29.93 4.48 0.28
N LEU A 686 -29.46 5.27 1.26
CA LEU A 686 -29.54 6.74 1.20
C LEU A 686 -28.64 7.31 0.10
N PHE A 687 -27.46 6.73 -0.12
CA PHE A 687 -26.61 7.10 -1.24
C PHE A 687 -27.35 6.90 -2.57
N ALA A 688 -27.89 5.70 -2.82
CA ALA A 688 -28.64 5.38 -4.03
C ALA A 688 -29.89 6.27 -4.20
N LEU A 689 -30.62 6.55 -3.12
CA LEU A 689 -31.76 7.47 -3.14
C LEU A 689 -31.36 8.90 -3.55
N GLY A 690 -30.18 9.36 -3.11
CA GLY A 690 -29.63 10.65 -3.50
C GLY A 690 -29.27 10.70 -4.98
N GLU A 691 -28.74 9.61 -5.54
CA GLU A 691 -28.43 9.48 -6.97
C GLU A 691 -29.67 9.42 -7.87
N ILE A 692 -30.79 8.88 -7.37
CA ILE A 692 -32.10 8.94 -8.06
C ILE A 692 -32.58 10.40 -8.21
N ALA A 693 -32.18 11.28 -7.28
CA ALA A 693 -32.43 12.72 -7.31
C ALA A 693 -33.90 13.14 -7.49
N ASN A 694 -34.85 12.33 -6.99
CA ASN A 694 -36.27 12.66 -7.02
C ASN A 694 -36.69 13.52 -5.82
N LYS A 695 -37.29 14.70 -6.07
CA LYS A 695 -37.72 15.65 -5.03
C LYS A 695 -38.71 15.07 -4.01
N THR A 696 -39.49 14.04 -4.37
CA THR A 696 -40.42 13.41 -3.41
C THR A 696 -39.70 12.69 -2.27
N SER A 697 -38.39 12.43 -2.39
CA SER A 697 -37.54 11.85 -1.35
C SER A 697 -37.13 12.83 -0.25
N GLU A 698 -37.41 14.13 -0.38
CA GLU A 698 -37.04 15.16 0.60
C GLU A 698 -37.44 14.81 2.05
N PRO A 699 -38.68 14.33 2.35
CA PRO A 699 -39.06 13.98 3.72
C PRO A 699 -38.23 12.85 4.32
N VAL A 700 -37.76 11.90 3.49
CA VAL A 700 -36.91 10.80 3.93
C VAL A 700 -35.56 11.33 4.39
N PHE A 701 -34.94 12.22 3.61
CA PHE A 701 -33.67 12.81 4.01
C PHE A 701 -33.81 13.67 5.27
N ILE A 702 -34.87 14.47 5.39
CA ILE A 702 -35.12 15.26 6.60
C ILE A 702 -35.25 14.36 7.84
N HIS A 703 -35.95 13.23 7.73
CA HIS A 703 -36.09 12.26 8.82
C HIS A 703 -34.73 11.77 9.35
N PHE A 704 -33.79 11.48 8.44
CA PHE A 704 -32.47 10.95 8.80
C PHE A 704 -31.44 12.00 9.24
N LEU A 705 -31.76 13.31 9.21
CA LEU A 705 -30.87 14.34 9.75
C LEU A 705 -30.67 14.24 11.27
N SER A 706 -31.64 13.69 11.99
CA SER A 706 -31.57 13.46 13.45
C SER A 706 -30.86 12.15 13.82
N ASN A 707 -30.35 11.38 12.86
CA ASN A 707 -29.75 10.08 13.14
C ASN A 707 -28.44 10.23 13.93
N GLU A 708 -28.21 9.33 14.90
CA GLU A 708 -27.01 9.35 15.73
C GLU A 708 -25.73 8.99 14.96
N ASN A 709 -25.85 8.24 13.86
CA ASN A 709 -24.71 7.87 13.02
C ASN A 709 -24.34 9.04 12.08
N PRO A 710 -23.14 9.64 12.22
CA PRO A 710 -22.73 10.77 11.38
C PRO A 710 -22.65 10.44 9.89
N ALA A 711 -22.40 9.18 9.50
CA ALA A 711 -22.40 8.76 8.10
C ALA A 711 -23.81 8.84 7.50
N VAL A 712 -24.83 8.43 8.26
CA VAL A 712 -26.24 8.53 7.86
C VAL A 712 -26.66 9.99 7.77
N GLN A 713 -26.31 10.81 8.77
CA GLN A 713 -26.57 12.25 8.76
C GLN A 713 -25.90 12.96 7.57
N ALA A 714 -24.64 12.61 7.26
CA ALA A 714 -23.91 13.12 6.11
C ALA A 714 -24.58 12.76 4.78
N LEU A 715 -25.04 11.52 4.62
CA LEU A 715 -25.75 11.08 3.42
C LEU A 715 -27.15 11.68 3.29
N ALA A 716 -27.83 11.95 4.40
CA ALA A 716 -29.08 12.71 4.41
C ALA A 716 -28.87 14.14 3.89
N LEU A 717 -27.83 14.84 4.37
CA LEU A 717 -27.44 16.16 3.85
C LEU A 717 -27.05 16.11 2.38
N ARG A 718 -26.29 15.09 1.96
CA ARG A 718 -25.95 14.84 0.55
C ARG A 718 -27.22 14.70 -0.29
N GLY A 719 -28.20 13.95 0.18
CA GLY A 719 -29.50 13.81 -0.46
C GLY A 719 -30.19 15.15 -0.68
N LEU A 720 -30.32 15.97 0.36
CA LEU A 720 -30.90 17.32 0.24
C LEU A 720 -30.12 18.20 -0.76
N TYR A 721 -28.79 18.13 -0.75
CA TYR A 721 -27.95 18.81 -1.72
C TYR A 721 -28.25 18.37 -3.17
N LYS A 722 -28.30 17.06 -3.45
CA LYS A 722 -28.60 16.53 -4.80
C LYS A 722 -30.01 16.93 -5.26
N LEU A 723 -30.97 17.03 -4.33
CA LEU A 723 -32.33 17.50 -4.63
C LEU A 723 -32.44 19.03 -4.78
N SER A 724 -31.40 19.78 -4.38
CA SER A 724 -31.49 21.23 -4.14
C SER A 724 -32.66 21.60 -3.22
N ALA A 725 -32.90 20.77 -2.20
CA ALA A 725 -33.95 20.96 -1.20
C ALA A 725 -33.45 21.87 -0.06
N PRO A 726 -34.33 22.68 0.55
CA PRO A 726 -33.96 23.53 1.67
C PRO A 726 -33.63 22.69 2.91
N LEU A 727 -32.64 23.14 3.68
CA LEU A 727 -32.34 22.54 4.98
C LEU A 727 -33.26 23.17 6.04
N PRO A 728 -33.98 22.39 6.87
CA PRO A 728 -34.82 22.99 7.91
C PRO A 728 -33.99 23.70 8.98
N VAL A 729 -34.43 24.91 9.37
CA VAL A 729 -33.72 25.82 10.28
C VAL A 729 -33.24 25.15 11.58
N GLN A 730 -34.04 24.23 12.13
CA GLN A 730 -33.72 23.52 13.38
C GLN A 730 -32.45 22.66 13.33
N TYR A 731 -31.99 22.26 12.14
CA TYR A 731 -30.82 21.37 12.00
C TYR A 731 -29.49 22.11 11.85
N HIS A 732 -29.49 23.39 11.45
CA HIS A 732 -28.27 24.12 11.09
C HIS A 732 -27.22 24.13 12.20
N THR A 733 -27.63 24.33 13.46
CA THR A 733 -26.70 24.37 14.60
C THR A 733 -25.98 23.04 14.79
N ILE A 734 -26.74 21.93 14.75
CA ILE A 734 -26.23 20.58 15.01
C ILE A 734 -25.25 20.15 13.91
N VAL A 735 -25.61 20.37 12.64
CA VAL A 735 -24.75 19.94 11.51
C VAL A 735 -23.51 20.81 11.36
N ARG A 736 -23.60 22.12 11.67
CA ARG A 736 -22.45 23.03 11.65
C ARG A 736 -21.38 22.66 12.68
N GLN A 737 -21.81 22.24 13.88
CA GLN A 737 -20.93 21.90 15.00
C GLN A 737 -20.56 20.41 15.05
N SER A 738 -20.97 19.63 14.05
CA SER A 738 -20.68 18.20 14.01
C SER A 738 -19.17 17.94 14.01
N PRO A 739 -18.67 16.99 14.81
CA PRO A 739 -17.26 16.60 14.75
C PRO A 739 -16.91 15.92 13.42
N SER A 740 -17.90 15.36 12.71
CA SER A 740 -17.71 14.71 11.41
C SER A 740 -17.48 15.72 10.29
N ALA A 741 -16.30 15.66 9.67
CA ALA A 741 -15.98 16.47 8.49
C ALA A 741 -16.96 16.18 7.32
N ALA A 742 -17.41 14.93 7.15
CA ALA A 742 -18.37 14.58 6.12
C ALA A 742 -19.72 15.30 6.31
N VAL A 743 -20.20 15.41 7.56
CA VAL A 743 -21.43 16.17 7.87
C VAL A 743 -21.24 17.65 7.54
N ARG A 744 -20.15 18.27 8.00
CA ARG A 744 -19.87 19.69 7.74
C ARG A 744 -19.68 19.98 6.24
N ARG A 745 -19.08 19.06 5.50
CA ARG A 745 -18.90 19.13 4.04
C ARG A 745 -20.25 19.15 3.31
N PHE A 746 -21.11 18.17 3.57
CA PHE A 746 -22.42 18.12 2.91
C PHE A 746 -23.35 19.24 3.39
N TYR A 747 -23.18 19.73 4.61
CA TYR A 747 -23.83 20.95 5.06
C TYR A 747 -23.41 22.15 4.20
N ALA A 748 -22.12 22.35 3.95
CA ALA A 748 -21.63 23.40 3.07
C ALA A 748 -22.21 23.29 1.64
N LEU A 749 -22.22 22.09 1.06
CA LEU A 749 -22.79 21.86 -0.28
C LEU A 749 -24.30 22.17 -0.33
N ALA A 750 -25.07 21.77 0.69
CA ALA A 750 -26.51 22.02 0.77
C ALA A 750 -26.84 23.53 0.86
N LEU A 751 -26.01 24.32 1.55
CA LEU A 751 -26.16 25.78 1.62
C LEU A 751 -25.93 26.48 0.27
N GLY A 752 -25.19 25.87 -0.66
CA GLY A 752 -24.97 26.44 -1.99
C GLY A 752 -26.25 26.64 -2.82
N GLY A 753 -27.35 25.94 -2.47
CA GLY A 753 -28.67 26.13 -3.08
C GLY A 753 -29.54 27.20 -2.42
N GLN A 754 -29.07 27.83 -1.34
CA GLN A 754 -29.82 28.78 -0.52
C GLN A 754 -29.04 30.11 -0.43
N PRO A 755 -29.14 31.01 -1.43
CA PRO A 755 -28.34 32.23 -1.50
C PRO A 755 -28.88 33.33 -0.57
N ASP A 756 -29.01 33.05 0.72
CA ASP A 756 -29.35 34.04 1.75
C ASP A 756 -28.13 34.49 2.57
N THR A 757 -28.31 35.54 3.37
CA THR A 757 -27.22 36.17 4.14
C THR A 757 -26.65 35.22 5.20
N TYR A 758 -27.48 34.41 5.85
CA TYR A 758 -27.05 33.46 6.87
C TYR A 758 -26.25 32.31 6.24
N ALA A 759 -26.73 31.76 5.12
CA ALA A 759 -26.01 30.74 4.37
C ALA A 759 -24.65 31.24 3.89
N SER A 760 -24.61 32.43 3.26
CA SER A 760 -23.37 33.04 2.76
C SER A 760 -22.35 33.29 3.89
N ALA A 761 -22.81 33.81 5.04
CA ALA A 761 -21.96 34.05 6.20
C ALA A 761 -21.43 32.73 6.81
N THR A 762 -22.28 31.70 6.86
CA THR A 762 -21.89 30.38 7.36
C THR A 762 -20.85 29.74 6.45
N LEU A 763 -21.02 29.83 5.13
CA LEU A 763 -20.04 29.32 4.16
C LEU A 763 -18.69 30.02 4.30
N CYS A 764 -18.67 31.34 4.50
CA CYS A 764 -17.42 32.08 4.75
C CYS A 764 -16.68 31.55 5.99
N HIS A 765 -17.41 31.20 7.05
CA HIS A 765 -16.81 30.60 8.24
C HIS A 765 -16.29 29.17 8.00
N LEU A 766 -16.97 28.37 7.17
CA LEU A 766 -16.53 27.03 6.82
C LEU A 766 -15.28 27.01 5.92
N LEU A 767 -14.88 28.14 5.32
CA LEU A 767 -13.58 28.28 4.67
C LEU A 767 -12.41 28.24 5.65
N GLU A 768 -12.65 28.40 6.96
CA GLU A 768 -11.61 28.31 7.99
C GLU A 768 -11.55 26.90 8.62
N ASP A 769 -12.31 25.93 8.11
CA ASP A 769 -12.32 24.56 8.63
C ASP A 769 -10.93 23.90 8.51
N SER A 770 -10.59 23.07 9.50
CA SER A 770 -9.36 22.27 9.48
C SER A 770 -9.29 21.26 8.34
N ASP A 771 -10.44 20.84 7.80
CA ASP A 771 -10.55 19.82 6.76
C ASP A 771 -10.66 20.45 5.36
N LEU A 772 -9.77 20.03 4.45
CA LEU A 772 -9.73 20.52 3.07
C LEU A 772 -11.06 20.36 2.34
N GLN A 773 -11.74 19.23 2.53
CA GLN A 773 -12.96 18.89 1.82
C GLN A 773 -14.12 19.78 2.25
N VAL A 774 -14.16 20.16 3.53
CA VAL A 774 -15.13 21.13 4.06
C VAL A 774 -14.88 22.51 3.48
N ARG A 775 -13.61 22.99 3.53
CA ARG A 775 -13.25 24.29 2.96
C ARG A 775 -13.59 24.38 1.47
N PHE A 776 -13.23 23.35 0.72
CA PHE A 776 -13.46 23.33 -0.72
C PHE A 776 -14.96 23.24 -1.08
N ALA A 777 -15.74 22.46 -0.34
CA ALA A 777 -17.20 22.45 -0.47
C ALA A 777 -17.81 23.83 -0.23
N ALA A 778 -17.32 24.56 0.78
CA ALA A 778 -17.76 25.91 1.07
C ALA A 778 -17.38 26.90 -0.06
N TYR A 779 -16.16 26.80 -0.58
CA TYR A 779 -15.70 27.59 -1.73
C TYR A 779 -16.57 27.35 -2.98
N ARG A 780 -16.87 26.08 -3.31
CA ARG A 780 -17.78 25.73 -4.43
C ARG A 780 -19.20 26.24 -4.21
N ALA A 781 -19.71 26.13 -2.99
CA ALA A 781 -21.03 26.63 -2.63
C ALA A 781 -21.13 28.16 -2.77
N LEU A 782 -20.12 28.91 -2.31
CA LEU A 782 -20.04 30.37 -2.49
C LEU A 782 -19.99 30.76 -3.97
N ARG A 783 -19.18 30.04 -4.77
CA ARG A 783 -19.12 30.25 -6.22
C ARG A 783 -20.47 30.02 -6.89
N LYS A 784 -21.21 28.98 -6.48
CA LYS A 784 -22.57 28.68 -6.97
C LYS A 784 -23.59 29.76 -6.61
N GLN A 785 -23.46 30.39 -5.43
CA GLN A 785 -24.33 31.50 -5.01
C GLN A 785 -24.07 32.80 -5.80
N GLY A 786 -22.87 32.94 -6.39
CA GLY A 786 -22.52 34.07 -7.25
C GLY A 786 -22.65 35.43 -6.54
N GLY A 787 -23.30 36.39 -7.20
CA GLY A 787 -23.43 37.77 -6.69
C GLY A 787 -24.10 37.89 -5.31
N ALA A 788 -24.95 36.94 -4.93
CA ALA A 788 -25.63 36.94 -3.63
C ALA A 788 -24.67 36.79 -2.44
N ALA A 789 -23.53 36.11 -2.64
CA ALA A 789 -22.53 35.92 -1.60
C ALA A 789 -21.59 37.12 -1.41
N LEU A 790 -21.54 38.04 -2.38
CA LEU A 790 -20.56 39.15 -2.40
C LEU A 790 -20.57 40.04 -1.14
N PRO A 791 -21.73 40.42 -0.55
CA PRO A 791 -21.72 41.23 0.67
C PRO A 791 -21.01 40.53 1.84
N SER A 792 -21.30 39.24 2.06
CA SER A 792 -20.67 38.46 3.12
C SER A 792 -19.19 38.26 2.86
N VAL A 793 -18.81 37.94 1.62
CA VAL A 793 -17.41 37.76 1.22
C VAL A 793 -16.60 39.05 1.40
N ARG A 794 -17.14 40.21 1.02
CA ARG A 794 -16.50 41.53 1.21
C ARG A 794 -16.29 41.89 2.68
N ASN A 795 -17.20 41.46 3.56
CA ASN A 795 -17.09 41.70 4.99
C ASN A 795 -16.02 40.80 5.65
N VAL A 796 -15.90 39.54 5.20
CA VAL A 796 -15.00 38.55 5.83
C VAL A 796 -13.58 38.58 5.28
N LYS A 797 -13.37 38.76 3.96
CA LYS A 797 -12.02 38.70 3.36
C LYS A 797 -10.97 39.59 4.07
N PRO A 798 -11.27 40.85 4.48
CA PRO A 798 -10.30 41.71 5.16
C PRO A 798 -9.90 41.24 6.56
N THR A 799 -10.70 40.37 7.20
CA THR A 799 -10.42 39.86 8.55
C THR A 799 -9.54 38.61 8.53
N LEU A 800 -9.35 37.98 7.37
CA LEU A 800 -8.57 36.75 7.22
C LEU A 800 -7.08 37.06 7.06
N PRO A 801 -6.19 36.25 7.68
CA PRO A 801 -4.75 36.38 7.46
C PRO A 801 -4.40 36.21 5.97
N THR A 802 -3.62 37.14 5.42
CA THR A 802 -3.11 37.05 4.05
C THR A 802 -2.34 35.74 3.86
N GLY A 803 -2.61 35.02 2.76
CA GLY A 803 -2.00 33.73 2.47
C GLY A 803 -2.62 32.52 3.19
N SER A 804 -3.61 32.71 4.08
CA SER A 804 -4.38 31.58 4.60
C SER A 804 -5.23 30.93 3.49
N PRO A 805 -5.58 29.62 3.58
CA PRO A 805 -6.42 28.95 2.58
C PRO A 805 -7.73 29.70 2.31
N ALA A 806 -8.40 30.15 3.38
CA ALA A 806 -9.63 30.93 3.28
C ALA A 806 -9.41 32.25 2.51
N HIS A 807 -8.31 32.95 2.79
CA HIS A 807 -7.96 34.18 2.09
C HIS A 807 -7.70 33.94 0.60
N LEU A 808 -6.94 32.90 0.26
CA LEU A 808 -6.64 32.51 -1.12
C LEU A 808 -7.92 32.14 -1.89
N MET A 809 -8.79 31.31 -1.29
CA MET A 809 -10.07 30.92 -1.87
C MET A 809 -10.99 32.12 -2.11
N LEU A 810 -11.12 33.03 -1.14
CA LEU A 810 -11.90 34.26 -1.35
C LEU A 810 -11.25 35.19 -2.37
N HIS A 811 -9.92 35.24 -2.43
CA HIS A 811 -9.20 36.02 -3.43
C HIS A 811 -9.50 35.55 -4.86
N ASP A 812 -9.42 34.24 -5.10
CA ASP A 812 -9.73 33.63 -6.40
C ASP A 812 -11.19 33.89 -6.84
N LEU A 813 -12.15 33.93 -5.90
CA LEU A 813 -13.55 34.32 -6.19
C LEU A 813 -13.71 35.78 -6.67
N PHE A 814 -12.78 36.68 -6.33
CA PHE A 814 -12.82 38.08 -6.76
C PHE A 814 -12.15 38.32 -8.12
N GLU A 815 -11.07 37.61 -8.42
CA GLU A 815 -10.25 37.87 -9.61
C GLU A 815 -10.78 37.22 -10.88
N LYS A 816 -11.50 36.10 -10.75
CA LYS A 816 -12.19 35.46 -11.88
C LYS A 816 -13.64 35.96 -11.90
N PRO A 817 -14.13 36.55 -13.01
CA PRO A 817 -15.51 37.03 -13.07
C PRO A 817 -16.46 35.89 -12.72
N LEU A 818 -17.29 36.12 -11.70
CA LEU A 818 -18.40 35.24 -11.34
C LEU A 818 -19.30 35.10 -12.58
N PRO A 819 -19.63 33.88 -13.02
CA PRO A 819 -20.51 33.68 -14.17
C PRO A 819 -21.91 34.29 -13.95
#